data_AF-A0A1Z7ZCP6-F1
#
_entry.id   AF-A0A1Z7ZCP6-F1
#
_cell.length_a   1.000
_cell.length_b   1.000
_cell.length_c   1.000
_cell.angle_alpha   90.00
_cell.angle_beta   90.00
_cell.angle_gamma   90.00
#
_symmetry.space_group_name_H-M   'P 1'
#
loop_
_entity.id
_entity.type
_entity.pdbx_description
1 polymer ?
#
loop_
_entity_poly.entity_id
_entity_poly.type
_entity_poly.pdbx_seq_one_letter_code
_entity_poly.pdbx_strand_id
1 'polypeptide(L)'
;MPLNPLKYRSVIIAVFSLFILVGCGGSGSFSPAAGTYHKTQQVVISHSTATAIYYTTDGSSPTDSSQLYFGPVEVSADATIKALPYIDTQPGAIFSANYVILPPVDNSSAILLPAKIEAEDYVSFYDTTPGNTGGTYRQEDVDIEATTDIGGGYSVGWVSPGEYLRYTISVPESGEYLLRSRVSTIKNSRSFRFRLNGSFIGSSINVPNTGSWQNWVDVSATLTLPSGEHELDVYFDSEELNVNYIDITAVDNSQSGWTLVWQDEFNGSSIDATKWEHAVDANGGGNNELQYYTERSENSYIEDGKLIIKALRERYSSGGKTRDYTSARLSTPNKGDFLYGKIEVKAKLPAGQGLWPAIWMLPTDWVYGGWAASGEIDILEAVNLESNGENNIHGTLHYGGEWPNNTSSGKSYTPDTSVTDNFHVYSIEWEPTEIRWYVDGVLYQTQNNWWSDVGEYPAPFNQRFHIILNVAVGGNWPGSPNDNTLFPQTMAVDYVRAYKLDDNGGVDNNGGELDGVLVPAKIEAENYDSYRDLTTGNTGGEYRQEDVDIESTTDVGGGYSVGWTAAGEYLRYKIAVSDAGEYRIKARVATTKSGLSIQLKLNGNSLGGALIVPNSGGWQNWRDTTTTVSLPEGEHVLEVYFNDAEVNLNYINIGDADDYSGAPNTVNKERGEWTLVVIPDTQHYSQNRSNAPISHMRAAFDWIVRTKGDLNIKFVQGLGDIVESWNNGWEWDNSTSAWDKLYGQVPFMPITGNHDDPWTMNQYFPVWSFSNESWWGGDFGGIENNYGLMTIGNEKYMFLQVETYDQYSEYRPAGINWAKGILAANPDRKVILVTHDTWATDHIKNNLLYQYDNIVMSNAGHVCQREAHYTTNGPRGGVSNNFIVDYQCDAQEVMLLRYYVFKPLDNRVDYYTYSPVTQQFEEDESSQGSFSLIQANP
;
A
#
# COMPACT_ATOMS: atom_id res chain seq x y z
N MET A 1 -61.87 20.24 -21.95
CA MET A 1 -61.77 21.65 -21.52
C MET A 1 -60.50 21.79 -20.71
N PRO A 2 -59.72 22.88 -20.82
CA PRO A 2 -59.51 23.77 -21.97
C PRO A 2 -58.00 23.83 -22.34
N LEU A 3 -57.67 23.89 -23.64
CA LEU A 3 -57.16 25.05 -24.40
C LEU A 3 -55.65 25.34 -24.21
N ASN A 4 -54.78 25.01 -25.19
CA ASN A 4 -54.41 25.82 -26.37
C ASN A 4 -53.48 27.02 -26.03
N PRO A 5 -52.71 27.58 -26.99
CA PRO A 5 -51.78 27.00 -27.98
C PRO A 5 -50.60 27.96 -28.32
N LEU A 6 -49.94 27.72 -29.47
CA LEU A 6 -49.28 28.66 -30.40
C LEU A 6 -47.74 28.57 -30.41
N LYS A 7 -47.03 28.56 -31.54
CA LYS A 7 -47.39 28.59 -32.97
C LYS A 7 -46.11 28.46 -33.82
N TYR A 8 -46.22 27.60 -34.85
CA TYR A 8 -45.87 27.82 -36.27
C TYR A 8 -44.41 28.09 -36.69
N ARG A 9 -43.90 27.63 -37.85
CA ARG A 9 -44.47 27.07 -39.12
C ARG A 9 -43.30 26.42 -39.90
N SER A 10 -43.40 25.17 -40.38
CA SER A 10 -43.88 24.71 -41.73
C SER A 10 -42.80 24.77 -42.82
N VAL A 11 -42.54 23.70 -43.62
CA VAL A 11 -43.27 23.15 -44.80
C VAL A 11 -42.59 21.79 -45.17
N ILE A 12 -43.16 20.56 -45.21
CA ILE A 12 -44.18 19.81 -46.02
C ILE A 12 -43.88 19.78 -47.54
N ILE A 13 -43.59 18.65 -48.21
CA ILE A 13 -44.50 17.67 -48.88
C ILE A 13 -43.64 16.45 -49.33
N ALA A 14 -43.84 15.25 -48.76
CA ALA A 14 -44.55 14.05 -49.30
C ALA A 14 -44.11 13.63 -50.72
N VAL A 15 -43.80 12.37 -51.04
CA VAL A 15 -44.71 11.21 -51.11
C VAL A 15 -43.85 9.94 -51.22
N PHE A 16 -44.16 8.86 -50.50
CA PHE A 16 -43.84 7.51 -50.96
C PHE A 16 -45.08 6.63 -50.86
N SER A 17 -45.55 6.18 -52.03
CA SER A 17 -46.60 5.18 -52.18
C SER A 17 -45.99 3.78 -52.18
N LEU A 18 -46.64 2.93 -51.42
CA LEU A 18 -46.46 1.49 -51.26
C LEU A 18 -46.69 0.73 -52.58
N PHE A 19 -45.79 -0.21 -52.88
CA PHE A 19 -46.01 -1.62 -53.27
C PHE A 19 -44.87 -2.09 -54.18
N ILE A 20 -44.10 -3.10 -53.74
CA ILE A 20 -43.92 -4.39 -54.43
C ILE A 20 -42.94 -5.32 -53.69
N LEU A 21 -43.38 -6.57 -53.59
CA LEU A 21 -42.71 -7.86 -53.31
C LEU A 21 -41.92 -8.04 -51.99
N VAL A 22 -42.58 -8.72 -51.05
CA VAL A 22 -41.91 -9.62 -50.10
C VAL A 22 -41.31 -10.77 -50.92
N GLY A 23 -40.06 -10.59 -51.37
CA GLY A 23 -39.21 -11.71 -51.74
C GLY A 23 -38.83 -12.47 -50.47
N CYS A 24 -38.89 -13.79 -50.52
CA CYS A 24 -38.43 -14.69 -49.46
C CYS A 24 -36.92 -14.47 -49.22
N GLY A 25 -36.57 -13.51 -48.38
CA GLY A 25 -35.19 -13.14 -48.08
C GLY A 25 -34.56 -14.16 -47.15
N GLY A 26 -33.91 -15.18 -47.71
CA GLY A 26 -32.99 -16.00 -46.94
C GLY A 26 -31.86 -15.13 -46.36
N SER A 27 -31.33 -15.51 -45.19
CA SER A 27 -30.12 -14.90 -44.65
C SER A 27 -28.87 -15.54 -45.26
N GLY A 28 -27.96 -14.70 -45.76
CA GLY A 28 -26.60 -15.09 -46.14
C GLY A 28 -25.63 -15.00 -44.97
N SER A 29 -24.61 -15.85 -44.92
CA SER A 29 -23.56 -15.82 -43.90
C SER A 29 -22.20 -16.27 -44.46
N PHE A 30 -21.14 -15.85 -43.79
CA PHE A 30 -19.77 -16.29 -44.04
C PHE A 30 -19.22 -17.02 -42.83
N SER A 31 -18.47 -18.11 -43.05
CA SER A 31 -17.83 -18.88 -41.98
C SER A 31 -16.39 -19.25 -42.38
N PRO A 32 -15.36 -18.83 -41.61
CA PRO A 32 -15.45 -18.03 -40.38
C PRO A 32 -16.02 -16.62 -40.67
N ALA A 33 -16.53 -15.95 -39.63
CA ALA A 33 -17.13 -14.62 -39.75
C ALA A 33 -16.09 -13.59 -40.26
N ALA A 34 -16.56 -12.40 -40.66
CA ALA A 34 -15.67 -11.29 -40.97
C ALA A 34 -14.75 -10.98 -39.78
N GLY A 35 -13.48 -10.68 -40.03
CA GLY A 35 -12.50 -10.45 -38.98
C GLY A 35 -11.06 -10.43 -39.48
N THR A 36 -10.14 -10.25 -38.54
CA THR A 36 -8.70 -10.23 -38.77
C THR A 36 -8.12 -11.61 -38.44
N TYR A 37 -7.28 -12.14 -39.34
CA TYR A 37 -6.70 -13.48 -39.21
C TYR A 37 -5.21 -13.49 -39.53
N HIS A 38 -4.43 -14.29 -38.79
CA HIS A 38 -2.97 -14.45 -38.96
C HIS A 38 -2.57 -15.58 -39.92
N LYS A 39 -3.54 -16.21 -40.59
CA LYS A 39 -3.34 -17.29 -41.55
C LYS A 39 -4.39 -17.17 -42.65
N THR A 40 -4.08 -17.69 -43.82
CA THR A 40 -5.05 -17.85 -44.92
C THR A 40 -6.34 -18.50 -44.42
N GLN A 41 -7.47 -17.86 -44.68
CA GLN A 41 -8.79 -18.37 -44.32
C GLN A 41 -9.44 -19.11 -45.49
N GLN A 42 -10.22 -20.12 -45.17
CA GLN A 42 -11.07 -20.83 -46.12
C GLN A 42 -12.52 -20.47 -45.81
N VAL A 43 -13.03 -19.42 -46.46
CA VAL A 43 -14.33 -18.81 -46.16
C VAL A 43 -15.45 -19.53 -46.88
N VAL A 44 -16.36 -20.12 -46.11
CA VAL A 44 -17.58 -20.75 -46.58
C VAL A 44 -18.69 -19.71 -46.70
N ILE A 45 -19.24 -19.55 -47.90
CA ILE A 45 -20.43 -18.72 -48.16
C ILE A 45 -21.68 -19.61 -48.06
N SER A 46 -22.66 -19.20 -47.25
CA SER A 46 -23.92 -19.91 -47.09
C SER A 46 -25.10 -18.97 -47.31
N HIS A 47 -26.19 -19.48 -47.87
CA HIS A 47 -27.45 -18.75 -47.99
C HIS A 47 -28.62 -19.73 -47.90
N SER A 48 -29.55 -19.46 -46.99
CA SER A 48 -30.60 -20.43 -46.59
C SER A 48 -31.55 -20.88 -47.69
N THR A 49 -31.68 -20.13 -48.79
CA THR A 49 -32.65 -20.40 -49.87
C THR A 49 -32.05 -20.30 -51.29
N ALA A 50 -30.75 -20.08 -51.43
CA ALA A 50 -30.13 -19.85 -52.75
C ALA A 50 -29.92 -21.17 -53.51
N THR A 51 -30.23 -21.17 -54.81
CA THR A 51 -29.90 -22.26 -55.74
C THR A 51 -28.53 -22.08 -56.38
N ALA A 52 -28.01 -20.85 -56.42
CA ALA A 52 -26.66 -20.50 -56.84
C ALA A 52 -26.18 -19.23 -56.10
N ILE A 53 -24.87 -19.06 -55.93
CA ILE A 53 -24.28 -17.85 -55.34
C ILE A 53 -23.11 -17.42 -56.21
N TYR A 54 -23.08 -16.16 -56.63
CA TYR A 54 -21.97 -15.54 -57.36
C TYR A 54 -21.22 -14.58 -56.45
N TYR A 55 -19.89 -14.54 -56.52
CA TYR A 55 -19.11 -13.71 -55.60
C TYR A 55 -17.90 -13.02 -56.25
N THR A 56 -17.39 -12.03 -55.54
CA THR A 56 -16.15 -11.27 -55.80
C THR A 56 -15.39 -11.14 -54.49
N THR A 57 -14.06 -10.96 -54.54
CA THR A 57 -13.18 -10.83 -53.37
C THR A 57 -12.50 -9.47 -53.26
N ASP A 58 -12.64 -8.63 -54.28
CA ASP A 58 -12.03 -7.30 -54.41
C ASP A 58 -12.99 -6.16 -54.00
N GLY A 59 -14.16 -6.51 -53.43
CA GLY A 59 -15.19 -5.54 -53.05
C GLY A 59 -16.03 -4.98 -54.19
N SER A 60 -15.81 -5.39 -55.44
CA SER A 60 -16.70 -5.06 -56.56
C SER A 60 -18.06 -5.76 -56.41
N SER A 61 -19.15 -5.21 -56.96
CA SER A 61 -20.47 -5.84 -56.85
C SER A 61 -20.57 -7.06 -57.80
N PRO A 62 -20.87 -8.28 -57.31
CA PRO A 62 -20.99 -9.47 -58.14
C PRO A 62 -22.20 -9.41 -59.09
N THR A 63 -22.05 -10.01 -60.27
CA THR A 63 -23.10 -10.22 -61.29
C THR A 63 -23.22 -11.72 -61.62
N ASP A 64 -24.14 -12.12 -62.51
CA ASP A 64 -24.27 -13.48 -63.03
C ASP A 64 -23.08 -13.94 -63.90
N SER A 65 -22.16 -13.03 -64.24
CA SER A 65 -20.88 -13.32 -64.88
C SER A 65 -19.70 -13.40 -63.90
N SER A 66 -19.92 -13.12 -62.60
CA SER A 66 -18.89 -13.27 -61.56
C SER A 66 -18.63 -14.74 -61.24
N GLN A 67 -17.72 -15.02 -60.30
CA GLN A 67 -17.34 -16.39 -59.97
C GLN A 67 -18.49 -17.11 -59.26
N LEU A 68 -18.91 -18.27 -59.80
CA LEU A 68 -19.89 -19.14 -59.14
C LEU A 68 -19.23 -19.81 -57.92
N TYR A 69 -19.91 -19.81 -56.78
CA TYR A 69 -19.44 -20.44 -55.56
C TYR A 69 -19.67 -21.96 -55.60
N PHE A 70 -18.59 -22.75 -55.49
CA PHE A 70 -18.62 -24.22 -55.50
C PHE A 70 -17.80 -24.87 -54.37
N GLY A 71 -17.25 -24.08 -53.46
CA GLY A 71 -16.41 -24.52 -52.34
C GLY A 71 -15.82 -23.32 -51.59
N PRO A 72 -15.16 -23.54 -50.44
CA PRO A 72 -14.59 -22.46 -49.63
C PRO A 72 -13.70 -21.51 -50.46
N VAL A 73 -13.83 -20.21 -50.20
CA VAL A 73 -13.03 -19.15 -50.82
C VAL A 73 -11.76 -18.97 -50.02
N GLU A 74 -10.62 -19.17 -50.67
CA GLU A 74 -9.33 -18.89 -50.06
C GLU A 74 -9.10 -17.38 -49.96
N VAL A 75 -8.83 -16.89 -48.75
CA VAL A 75 -8.51 -15.50 -48.46
C VAL A 75 -7.12 -15.47 -47.83
N SER A 76 -6.11 -15.13 -48.63
CA SER A 76 -4.69 -15.10 -48.23
C SER A 76 -4.10 -13.68 -48.10
N ALA A 77 -4.90 -12.66 -48.37
CA ALA A 77 -4.60 -11.23 -48.25
C ALA A 77 -5.91 -10.49 -47.96
N ASP A 78 -5.83 -9.21 -47.60
CA ASP A 78 -7.02 -8.38 -47.36
C ASP A 78 -8.02 -8.47 -48.51
N ALA A 79 -9.25 -8.82 -48.17
CA ALA A 79 -10.30 -9.08 -49.16
C ALA A 79 -11.65 -8.63 -48.64
N THR A 80 -12.46 -8.07 -49.55
CA THR A 80 -13.89 -7.83 -49.31
C THR A 80 -14.67 -8.81 -50.15
N ILE A 81 -15.24 -9.83 -49.51
CA ILE A 81 -16.11 -10.78 -50.19
C ILE A 81 -17.50 -10.15 -50.31
N LYS A 82 -18.02 -10.07 -51.54
CA LYS A 82 -19.43 -9.77 -51.80
C LYS A 82 -20.07 -10.96 -52.50
N ALA A 83 -21.27 -11.34 -52.07
CA ALA A 83 -21.99 -12.50 -52.57
C ALA A 83 -23.41 -12.12 -53.03
N LEU A 84 -23.76 -12.50 -54.27
CA LEU A 84 -25.07 -12.38 -54.88
C LEU A 84 -25.76 -13.76 -54.93
N PRO A 85 -26.74 -14.03 -54.06
CA PRO A 85 -27.51 -15.26 -54.12
C PRO A 85 -28.55 -15.18 -55.24
N TYR A 86 -28.76 -16.29 -55.96
CA TYR A 86 -29.89 -16.49 -56.86
C TYR A 86 -30.86 -17.46 -56.20
N ILE A 87 -32.14 -17.09 -56.16
CA ILE A 87 -33.24 -17.95 -55.74
C ILE A 87 -34.02 -18.28 -57.01
N ASP A 88 -33.97 -19.54 -57.43
CA ASP A 88 -34.40 -20.01 -58.75
C ASP A 88 -33.70 -19.24 -59.89
N THR A 89 -34.37 -18.27 -60.52
CA THR A 89 -33.84 -17.46 -61.63
C THR A 89 -33.78 -15.96 -61.31
N GLN A 90 -33.98 -15.55 -60.05
CA GLN A 90 -33.99 -14.15 -59.67
C GLN A 90 -32.83 -13.82 -58.72
N PRO A 91 -32.10 -12.71 -58.94
CA PRO A 91 -31.06 -12.25 -58.03
C PRO A 91 -31.66 -11.73 -56.71
N GLY A 92 -31.07 -12.14 -55.60
CA GLY A 92 -31.35 -11.66 -54.24
C GLY A 92 -30.50 -10.44 -53.86
N ALA A 93 -30.53 -10.07 -52.57
CA ALA A 93 -29.73 -8.97 -52.05
C ALA A 93 -28.25 -9.38 -51.88
N ILE A 94 -27.33 -8.51 -52.30
CA ILE A 94 -25.89 -8.71 -52.07
C ILE A 94 -25.61 -8.58 -50.58
N PHE A 95 -24.84 -9.53 -50.04
CA PHE A 95 -24.28 -9.46 -48.69
C PHE A 95 -22.75 -9.51 -48.75
N SER A 96 -22.09 -8.94 -47.74
CA SER A 96 -20.65 -8.68 -47.79
C SER A 96 -19.96 -8.94 -46.44
N ALA A 97 -18.69 -9.34 -46.50
CA ALA A 97 -17.80 -9.48 -45.36
C ALA A 97 -16.38 -9.02 -45.70
N ASN A 98 -15.74 -8.36 -44.74
CA ASN A 98 -14.36 -7.89 -44.84
C ASN A 98 -13.44 -8.84 -44.07
N TYR A 99 -12.32 -9.19 -44.68
CA TYR A 99 -11.28 -10.04 -44.11
C TYR A 99 -9.95 -9.32 -44.21
N VAL A 100 -9.23 -9.25 -43.10
CA VAL A 100 -7.87 -8.74 -43.04
C VAL A 100 -6.94 -9.92 -42.78
N ILE A 101 -5.99 -10.18 -43.67
CA ILE A 101 -4.99 -11.26 -43.49
C ILE A 101 -3.65 -10.62 -43.20
N LEU A 102 -3.23 -10.75 -41.94
CA LEU A 102 -1.95 -10.25 -41.50
C LEU A 102 -0.84 -11.15 -42.08
N PRO A 103 0.25 -10.58 -42.63
CA PRO A 103 1.40 -11.37 -43.06
C PRO A 103 1.97 -12.18 -41.87
N PRO A 104 2.60 -13.35 -42.14
CA PRO A 104 3.27 -14.09 -41.08
C PRO A 104 4.31 -13.20 -40.41
N VAL A 105 4.24 -13.11 -39.08
CA VAL A 105 5.18 -12.36 -38.25
C VAL A 105 6.56 -12.97 -38.47
N ASP A 106 7.43 -12.24 -39.16
CA ASP A 106 8.85 -12.56 -39.21
C ASP A 106 9.44 -12.20 -37.84
N ASN A 107 10.25 -13.10 -37.26
CA ASN A 107 10.76 -12.99 -35.90
C ASN A 107 11.83 -11.88 -35.78
N SER A 108 11.41 -10.61 -35.85
CA SER A 108 12.03 -9.55 -35.07
C SER A 108 11.38 -9.59 -33.70
N SER A 109 12.15 -9.85 -32.65
CA SER A 109 11.69 -9.86 -31.26
C SER A 109 10.79 -8.66 -30.97
N ALA A 110 9.54 -8.92 -30.58
CA ALA A 110 8.58 -7.88 -30.17
C ALA A 110 9.21 -6.95 -29.14
N ILE A 111 8.94 -5.65 -29.26
CA ILE A 111 9.45 -4.62 -28.34
C ILE A 111 8.74 -4.81 -27.00
N LEU A 112 9.45 -5.35 -26.02
CA LEU A 112 8.92 -5.53 -24.67
C LEU A 112 8.67 -4.16 -24.03
N LEU A 113 7.44 -3.89 -23.61
CA LEU A 113 7.08 -2.66 -22.92
C LEU A 113 7.37 -2.79 -21.41
N PRO A 114 7.70 -1.68 -20.71
CA PRO A 114 7.80 -0.30 -21.22
C PRO A 114 9.06 -0.07 -22.07
N ALA A 115 8.96 0.77 -23.10
CA ALA A 115 10.05 1.05 -24.02
C ALA A 115 9.89 2.39 -24.76
N LYS A 116 11.03 3.00 -25.10
CA LYS A 116 11.12 4.05 -26.12
C LYS A 116 11.25 3.41 -27.50
N ILE A 117 10.38 3.81 -28.42
CA ILE A 117 10.32 3.32 -29.80
C ILE A 117 10.64 4.49 -30.73
N GLU A 118 11.78 4.43 -31.42
CA GLU A 118 12.13 5.43 -32.44
C GLU A 118 11.17 5.31 -33.63
N ALA A 119 10.75 6.43 -34.23
CA ALA A 119 9.74 6.43 -35.27
C ALA A 119 10.18 5.62 -36.49
N GLU A 120 11.47 5.64 -36.82
CA GLU A 120 12.09 4.94 -37.95
C GLU A 120 12.23 3.41 -37.77
N ASP A 121 11.99 2.89 -36.57
CA ASP A 121 12.12 1.47 -36.22
C ASP A 121 10.84 0.66 -36.48
N TYR A 122 9.99 1.13 -37.39
CA TYR A 122 8.80 0.40 -37.81
C TYR A 122 9.15 -0.93 -38.49
N VAL A 123 8.28 -1.93 -38.28
CA VAL A 123 8.36 -3.26 -38.91
C VAL A 123 7.53 -3.34 -40.19
N SER A 124 6.50 -2.50 -40.32
CA SER A 124 5.75 -2.29 -41.56
C SER A 124 5.13 -0.89 -41.56
N PHE A 125 4.65 -0.44 -42.71
CA PHE A 125 4.13 0.91 -42.88
C PHE A 125 3.10 0.95 -44.02
N TYR A 126 2.35 2.03 -44.10
CA TYR A 126 1.57 2.42 -45.26
C TYR A 126 1.89 3.86 -45.61
N ASP A 127 2.49 4.05 -46.77
CA ASP A 127 2.86 5.34 -47.33
C ASP A 127 2.10 5.56 -48.63
N THR A 128 1.56 6.75 -48.82
CA THR A 128 0.79 7.10 -50.03
C THR A 128 1.62 7.82 -51.08
N THR A 129 2.86 8.18 -50.74
CA THR A 129 3.79 8.91 -51.58
C THR A 129 5.00 8.04 -51.94
N PRO A 130 5.40 7.97 -53.22
CA PRO A 130 6.57 7.18 -53.60
C PRO A 130 7.91 7.84 -53.22
N GLY A 131 8.78 7.06 -52.57
CA GLY A 131 10.16 7.38 -52.24
C GLY A 131 10.35 8.23 -50.98
N ASN A 132 11.48 8.01 -50.30
CA ASN A 132 11.87 8.75 -49.10
C ASN A 132 12.47 10.14 -49.44
N THR A 133 11.69 11.20 -49.20
CA THR A 133 11.97 12.63 -49.41
C THR A 133 13.16 13.13 -48.60
N GLY A 134 13.36 12.64 -47.38
CA GLY A 134 14.53 12.97 -46.57
C GLY A 134 15.79 12.18 -46.98
N GLY A 135 15.61 11.08 -47.73
CA GLY A 135 16.65 10.38 -48.47
C GLY A 135 17.70 9.70 -47.59
N THR A 136 17.37 9.38 -46.34
CA THR A 136 18.32 8.81 -45.37
C THR A 136 17.76 7.62 -44.60
N TYR A 137 18.66 6.89 -43.94
CA TYR A 137 18.44 5.67 -43.14
C TYR A 137 17.91 4.45 -43.91
N ARG A 138 16.75 4.55 -44.56
CA ARG A 138 16.06 3.43 -45.23
C ARG A 138 15.78 3.76 -46.71
N GLN A 139 15.62 2.73 -47.54
CA GLN A 139 15.47 2.87 -49.00
C GLN A 139 14.03 2.72 -49.50
N GLU A 140 13.13 2.28 -48.63
CA GLU A 140 11.68 2.26 -48.88
C GLU A 140 11.06 3.67 -48.88
N ASP A 141 9.73 3.72 -49.01
CA ASP A 141 8.98 4.93 -49.31
C ASP A 141 8.81 5.89 -48.11
N VAL A 142 8.92 5.40 -46.86
CA VAL A 142 8.75 6.26 -45.67
C VAL A 142 9.75 7.41 -45.65
N ASP A 143 9.23 8.62 -45.51
CA ASP A 143 9.99 9.86 -45.48
C ASP A 143 10.72 10.06 -44.14
N ILE A 144 12.04 9.84 -44.14
CA ILE A 144 12.89 9.89 -42.94
C ILE A 144 13.97 10.97 -43.12
N GLU A 145 14.13 11.83 -42.12
CA GLU A 145 15.23 12.82 -42.04
C GLU A 145 16.05 12.68 -40.77
N ALA A 146 17.26 13.26 -40.75
CA ALA A 146 18.03 13.38 -39.52
C ALA A 146 17.40 14.44 -38.61
N THR A 147 17.24 14.13 -37.33
CA THR A 147 16.67 15.07 -36.36
C THR A 147 17.75 15.87 -35.63
N THR A 148 17.45 17.13 -35.29
CA THR A 148 18.27 17.95 -34.38
C THR A 148 17.73 17.96 -32.95
N ASP A 149 16.80 17.07 -32.62
CA ASP A 149 16.33 16.89 -31.25
C ASP A 149 17.47 16.40 -30.33
N ILE A 150 17.23 16.49 -29.02
CA ILE A 150 18.15 15.98 -28.01
C ILE A 150 18.34 14.46 -28.23
N GLY A 151 19.60 14.03 -28.35
CA GLY A 151 19.97 12.65 -28.68
C GLY A 151 20.27 12.37 -30.17
N GLY A 152 19.89 13.29 -31.07
CA GLY A 152 20.04 13.09 -32.51
C GLY A 152 19.18 11.93 -33.04
N GLY A 153 19.66 11.24 -34.08
CA GLY A 153 18.97 10.12 -34.72
C GLY A 153 18.21 10.51 -35.97
N TYR A 154 17.10 9.84 -36.24
CA TYR A 154 16.20 10.16 -37.34
C TYR A 154 14.79 10.47 -36.83
N SER A 155 13.97 11.04 -37.69
CA SER A 155 12.55 11.25 -37.45
C SER A 155 11.77 11.01 -38.72
N VAL A 156 10.53 10.58 -38.59
CA VAL A 156 9.61 10.46 -39.72
C VAL A 156 8.87 11.79 -39.89
N GLY A 157 8.90 12.31 -41.11
CA GLY A 157 8.26 13.57 -41.50
C GLY A 157 7.48 13.42 -42.80
N TRP A 158 7.05 14.53 -43.40
CA TRP A 158 6.33 14.58 -44.70
C TRP A 158 5.08 13.68 -44.83
N VAL A 159 4.58 13.20 -43.70
CA VAL A 159 3.42 12.31 -43.64
C VAL A 159 2.18 12.94 -44.28
N SER A 160 1.30 12.09 -44.80
CA SER A 160 -0.02 12.41 -45.35
C SER A 160 -1.15 11.78 -44.53
N PRO A 161 -2.38 12.34 -44.57
CA PRO A 161 -3.49 11.78 -43.82
C PRO A 161 -3.82 10.37 -44.32
N GLY A 162 -3.87 9.40 -43.40
CA GLY A 162 -4.14 8.00 -43.70
C GLY A 162 -2.92 7.08 -43.68
N GLU A 163 -1.71 7.65 -43.62
CA GLU A 163 -0.47 6.89 -43.48
C GLU A 163 -0.29 6.35 -42.07
N TYR A 164 0.51 5.29 -41.95
CA TYR A 164 0.87 4.76 -40.64
C TYR A 164 2.22 4.07 -40.59
N LEU A 165 2.80 4.06 -39.40
CA LEU A 165 3.97 3.28 -39.01
C LEU A 165 3.52 2.20 -38.04
N ARG A 166 3.89 0.94 -38.28
CA ARG A 166 3.51 -0.22 -37.45
C ARG A 166 4.71 -0.80 -36.74
N TYR A 167 4.51 -1.12 -35.46
CA TYR A 167 5.47 -1.76 -34.57
C TYR A 167 4.86 -3.05 -33.99
N THR A 168 5.71 -4.04 -33.70
CA THR A 168 5.32 -5.20 -32.89
C THR A 168 5.75 -4.96 -31.46
N ILE A 169 4.79 -4.82 -30.55
CA ILE A 169 5.02 -4.62 -29.12
C ILE A 169 4.66 -5.89 -28.34
N SER A 170 5.33 -6.15 -27.22
CA SER A 170 4.97 -7.16 -26.24
C SER A 170 4.62 -6.46 -24.94
N VAL A 171 3.34 -6.51 -24.58
CA VAL A 171 2.80 -5.91 -23.37
C VAL A 171 2.88 -6.97 -22.25
N PRO A 172 3.70 -6.77 -21.20
CA PRO A 172 3.86 -7.79 -20.16
C PRO A 172 2.56 -8.02 -19.36
N GLU A 173 1.79 -6.96 -19.11
CA GLU A 173 0.56 -7.00 -18.30
C GLU A 173 -0.54 -6.10 -18.88
N SER A 174 -1.81 -6.51 -18.76
CA SER A 174 -2.93 -5.69 -19.24
C SER A 174 -3.08 -4.49 -18.31
N GLY A 175 -3.06 -3.27 -18.84
CA GLY A 175 -3.11 -2.07 -18.00
C GLY A 175 -3.18 -0.79 -18.80
N GLU A 176 -3.19 0.35 -18.11
CA GLU A 176 -3.01 1.64 -18.76
C GLU A 176 -1.52 1.88 -19.06
N TYR A 177 -1.24 2.49 -20.21
CA TYR A 177 0.09 2.88 -20.64
C TYR A 177 0.07 4.34 -21.06
N LEU A 178 1.05 5.12 -20.60
CA LEU A 178 1.28 6.49 -21.03
C LEU A 178 2.16 6.44 -22.28
N LEU A 179 1.58 6.81 -23.42
CA LEU A 179 2.30 6.96 -24.67
C LEU A 179 2.65 8.43 -24.83
N ARG A 180 3.94 8.77 -24.66
CA ARG A 180 4.49 10.11 -24.87
C ARG A 180 5.20 10.16 -26.22
N SER A 181 4.63 10.89 -27.17
CA SER A 181 5.22 11.08 -28.49
C SER A 181 5.97 12.39 -28.58
N ARG A 182 7.21 12.33 -29.08
CA ARG A 182 8.06 13.48 -29.33
C ARG A 182 7.82 13.98 -30.76
N VAL A 183 7.26 15.17 -30.89
CA VAL A 183 6.68 15.65 -32.17
C VAL A 183 7.06 17.10 -32.47
N SER A 184 6.98 17.50 -33.73
CA SER A 184 7.17 18.88 -34.17
C SER A 184 6.26 19.24 -35.35
N THR A 185 5.92 20.52 -35.46
CA THR A 185 5.22 21.06 -36.64
C THR A 185 5.24 22.59 -36.60
N ILE A 186 5.23 23.23 -37.77
CA ILE A 186 4.99 24.69 -37.89
C ILE A 186 3.52 25.04 -38.13
N LYS A 187 2.64 24.04 -38.20
CA LYS A 187 1.24 24.19 -38.56
C LYS A 187 0.35 24.02 -37.34
N ASN A 188 -0.80 24.69 -37.38
CA ASN A 188 -1.82 24.51 -36.36
C ASN A 188 -2.71 23.30 -36.71
N SER A 189 -3.40 22.78 -35.70
CA SER A 189 -4.45 21.77 -35.83
C SER A 189 -3.98 20.49 -36.53
N ARG A 190 -2.76 20.05 -36.20
CA ARG A 190 -2.20 18.76 -36.62
C ARG A 190 -2.56 17.70 -35.58
N SER A 191 -2.76 16.46 -36.02
CA SER A 191 -3.06 15.36 -35.10
C SER A 191 -2.70 14.00 -35.67
N PHE A 192 -2.57 13.02 -34.78
CA PHE A 192 -2.42 11.60 -35.09
C PHE A 192 -3.15 10.75 -34.04
N ARG A 193 -3.26 9.45 -34.29
CA ARG A 193 -3.91 8.47 -33.41
C ARG A 193 -3.11 7.19 -33.33
N PHE A 194 -3.50 6.33 -32.39
CA PHE A 194 -2.98 4.98 -32.29
C PHE A 194 -4.02 3.95 -32.76
N ARG A 195 -3.54 2.85 -33.36
CA ARG A 195 -4.34 1.64 -33.54
C ARG A 195 -3.66 0.45 -32.90
N LEU A 196 -4.42 -0.41 -32.26
CA LEU A 196 -3.96 -1.68 -31.74
C LEU A 196 -4.62 -2.81 -32.52
N ASN A 197 -3.81 -3.69 -33.11
CA ASN A 197 -4.28 -4.80 -33.96
C ASN A 197 -5.27 -4.34 -35.04
N GLY A 198 -5.00 -3.17 -35.64
CA GLY A 198 -5.82 -2.54 -36.68
C GLY A 198 -7.05 -1.75 -36.20
N SER A 199 -7.37 -1.75 -34.90
CA SER A 199 -8.50 -0.98 -34.33
C SER A 199 -8.02 0.30 -33.67
N PHE A 200 -8.69 1.43 -33.90
CA PHE A 200 -8.35 2.69 -33.23
C PHE A 200 -8.51 2.58 -31.71
N ILE A 201 -7.51 3.07 -30.99
CA ILE A 201 -7.51 3.17 -29.53
C ILE A 201 -7.30 4.65 -29.14
N GLY A 202 -8.03 5.10 -28.12
CA GLY A 202 -8.02 6.49 -27.67
C GLY A 202 -8.60 7.52 -28.65
N SER A 203 -8.39 8.79 -28.33
CA SER A 203 -8.77 9.95 -29.15
C SER A 203 -7.60 10.49 -29.97
N SER A 204 -7.87 11.35 -30.96
CA SER A 204 -6.82 12.08 -31.69
C SER A 204 -5.99 12.95 -30.75
N ILE A 205 -4.67 12.83 -30.89
CA ILE A 205 -3.68 13.60 -30.14
C ILE A 205 -3.35 14.85 -30.94
N ASN A 206 -3.63 16.01 -30.35
CA ASN A 206 -3.33 17.29 -30.97
C ASN A 206 -1.84 17.61 -30.85
N VAL A 207 -1.21 17.95 -31.97
CA VAL A 207 0.17 18.42 -32.02
C VAL A 207 0.17 19.94 -32.08
N PRO A 208 0.74 20.64 -31.08
CA PRO A 208 0.79 22.10 -31.09
C PRO A 208 1.84 22.61 -32.08
N ASN A 209 1.66 23.83 -32.57
CA ASN A 209 2.65 24.49 -33.42
C ASN A 209 3.91 24.82 -32.61
N THR A 210 5.02 24.17 -32.94
CA THR A 210 6.32 24.29 -32.27
C THR A 210 7.21 25.39 -32.88
N GLY A 211 6.76 26.04 -33.96
CA GLY A 211 7.45 27.14 -34.62
C GLY A 211 8.64 26.73 -35.50
N SER A 212 9.05 25.46 -35.49
CA SER A 212 10.05 24.88 -36.39
C SER A 212 9.80 23.38 -36.59
N TRP A 213 10.12 22.84 -37.77
CA TRP A 213 10.13 21.38 -38.05
C TRP A 213 11.10 20.58 -37.18
N GLN A 214 12.02 21.28 -36.52
CA GLN A 214 13.06 20.71 -35.69
C GLN A 214 13.04 21.30 -34.27
N ASN A 215 11.95 21.98 -33.89
CA ASN A 215 11.63 22.29 -32.50
C ASN A 215 10.63 21.25 -31.99
N TRP A 216 11.04 20.52 -30.97
CA TRP A 216 10.32 19.33 -30.53
C TRP A 216 9.61 19.56 -29.19
N VAL A 217 8.44 18.96 -29.05
CA VAL A 217 7.63 18.97 -27.83
C VAL A 217 7.06 17.58 -27.61
N ASP A 218 6.74 17.28 -26.35
CA ASP A 218 6.08 16.05 -26.00
C ASP A 218 4.57 16.26 -26.01
N VAL A 219 3.86 15.32 -26.63
CA VAL A 219 2.41 15.16 -26.49
C VAL A 219 2.14 13.76 -25.96
N SER A 220 1.11 13.59 -25.15
CA SER A 220 0.83 12.31 -24.52
C SER A 220 -0.63 11.90 -24.59
N ALA A 221 -0.85 10.59 -24.52
CA ALA A 221 -2.15 9.99 -24.26
C ALA A 221 -1.98 8.76 -23.37
N THR A 222 -2.94 8.55 -22.48
CA THR A 222 -3.05 7.30 -21.71
C THR A 222 -3.98 6.35 -22.46
N LEU A 223 -3.55 5.12 -22.68
CA LEU A 223 -4.30 4.09 -23.40
C LEU A 223 -4.26 2.78 -22.64
N THR A 224 -5.38 2.09 -22.54
CA THR A 224 -5.42 0.72 -22.01
C THR A 224 -4.91 -0.26 -23.06
N LEU A 225 -3.83 -0.98 -22.75
CA LEU A 225 -3.27 -2.03 -23.58
C LEU A 225 -3.51 -3.40 -22.90
N PRO A 226 -4.04 -4.40 -23.63
CA PRO A 226 -4.07 -5.78 -23.15
C PRO A 226 -2.66 -6.36 -23.12
N SER A 227 -2.44 -7.35 -22.24
CA SER A 227 -1.20 -8.14 -22.18
C SER A 227 -1.05 -9.03 -23.41
N GLY A 228 0.19 -9.24 -23.83
CA GLY A 228 0.56 -10.08 -24.95
C GLY A 228 1.21 -9.30 -26.08
N GLU A 229 1.49 -10.00 -27.18
CA GLU A 229 2.04 -9.38 -28.38
C GLU A 229 0.95 -8.71 -29.21
N HIS A 230 1.19 -7.46 -29.62
CA HIS A 230 0.26 -6.64 -30.38
C HIS A 230 0.95 -5.85 -31.49
N GLU A 231 0.18 -5.53 -32.53
CA GLU A 231 0.57 -4.56 -33.54
C GLU A 231 0.10 -3.17 -33.11
N LEU A 232 1.04 -2.25 -32.91
CA LEU A 232 0.75 -0.85 -32.60
C LEU A 232 1.03 0.01 -33.84
N ASP A 233 0.02 0.75 -34.30
CA ASP A 233 0.18 1.73 -35.37
C ASP A 233 0.20 3.15 -34.81
N VAL A 234 1.12 3.96 -35.29
CA VAL A 234 1.01 5.43 -35.29
C VAL A 234 0.31 5.82 -36.59
N TYR A 235 -0.93 6.28 -36.51
CA TYR A 235 -1.78 6.63 -37.66
C TYR A 235 -1.93 8.14 -37.79
N PHE A 236 -1.55 8.70 -38.94
CA PHE A 236 -1.57 10.14 -39.16
C PHE A 236 -2.96 10.62 -39.62
N ASP A 237 -3.61 11.45 -38.80
CA ASP A 237 -4.88 12.11 -39.16
C ASP A 237 -4.66 13.36 -40.01
N SER A 238 -3.44 13.89 -40.00
CA SER A 238 -3.07 15.15 -40.63
C SER A 238 -1.70 15.04 -41.27
N GLU A 239 -1.51 15.73 -42.39
CA GLU A 239 -0.20 15.99 -42.98
C GLU A 239 0.61 17.00 -42.15
N GLU A 240 1.88 17.19 -42.53
CA GLU A 240 2.70 18.31 -42.08
C GLU A 240 3.02 18.27 -40.56
N LEU A 241 3.44 17.12 -40.07
CA LEU A 241 4.01 16.93 -38.72
C LEU A 241 5.16 15.92 -38.77
N ASN A 242 6.11 16.05 -37.85
CA ASN A 242 7.17 15.07 -37.65
C ASN A 242 6.97 14.34 -36.32
N VAL A 243 7.36 13.06 -36.30
CA VAL A 243 7.44 12.24 -35.09
C VAL A 243 8.87 11.72 -34.98
N ASN A 244 9.50 11.97 -33.83
CA ASN A 244 10.83 11.47 -33.52
C ASN A 244 10.72 10.08 -32.88
N TYR A 245 9.99 9.96 -31.78
CA TYR A 245 9.79 8.69 -31.08
C TYR A 245 8.48 8.66 -30.30
N ILE A 246 8.10 7.45 -29.85
CA ILE A 246 7.07 7.22 -28.83
C ILE A 246 7.71 6.51 -27.64
N ASP A 247 7.66 7.16 -26.48
CA ASP A 247 8.02 6.55 -25.19
C ASP A 247 6.76 5.98 -24.55
N ILE A 248 6.71 4.65 -24.41
CA ILE A 248 5.56 3.92 -23.89
C ILE A 248 5.93 3.38 -22.52
N THR A 249 5.35 4.00 -21.49
CA THR A 249 5.53 3.59 -20.11
C THR A 249 4.25 2.95 -19.61
N ALA A 250 4.34 1.87 -18.83
CA ALA A 250 3.18 1.42 -18.08
C ALA A 250 2.74 2.59 -17.18
N VAL A 251 1.48 2.99 -17.28
CA VAL A 251 0.87 3.69 -16.16
C VAL A 251 0.74 2.61 -15.12
N ASP A 252 1.50 2.78 -14.05
CA ASP A 252 1.57 1.83 -12.97
C ASP A 252 0.22 1.83 -12.22
N ASN A 253 -0.81 1.22 -12.82
CA ASN A 253 -2.07 0.90 -12.14
C ASN A 253 -1.84 -0.23 -11.12
N SER A 254 -0.63 -0.81 -11.07
CA SER A 254 -0.13 -1.65 -9.99
C SER A 254 0.46 -0.88 -8.81
N GLN A 255 0.36 0.45 -8.78
CA GLN A 255 0.44 1.22 -7.53
C GLN A 255 -0.92 1.77 -7.18
N SER A 256 -1.86 0.86 -6.85
CA SER A 256 -3.09 1.23 -6.19
C SER A 256 -2.74 2.09 -4.97
N GLY A 257 -3.02 3.38 -5.06
CA GLY A 257 -2.89 4.30 -3.94
C GLY A 257 -1.66 5.21 -3.91
N TRP A 258 -0.96 5.58 -5.00
CA TRP A 258 0.13 6.59 -4.94
C TRP A 258 0.03 7.68 -6.02
N THR A 259 -0.20 8.95 -5.64
CA THR A 259 -0.21 10.11 -6.55
C THR A 259 1.17 10.72 -6.65
N LEU A 260 1.68 10.94 -7.86
CA LEU A 260 2.87 11.76 -8.07
C LEU A 260 2.64 13.21 -7.61
N VAL A 261 3.46 13.71 -6.67
CA VAL A 261 3.33 15.08 -6.11
C VAL A 261 4.51 15.99 -6.41
N TRP A 262 5.68 15.40 -6.69
CA TRP A 262 6.88 16.16 -7.01
C TRP A 262 7.78 15.30 -7.90
N GLN A 263 8.46 15.92 -8.86
CA GLN A 263 9.42 15.23 -9.70
C GLN A 263 10.48 16.17 -10.25
N ASP A 264 11.63 15.61 -10.58
CA ASP A 264 12.59 16.19 -11.52
C ASP A 264 13.03 15.12 -12.52
N GLU A 265 12.67 15.34 -13.78
CA GLU A 265 13.01 14.47 -14.91
C GLU A 265 14.28 14.94 -15.62
N PHE A 266 14.93 16.00 -15.13
CA PHE A 266 16.19 16.53 -15.67
C PHE A 266 16.22 16.82 -17.18
N ASN A 267 15.06 17.08 -17.79
CA ASN A 267 14.91 17.37 -19.23
C ASN A 267 15.33 18.80 -19.63
N GLY A 268 15.66 19.66 -18.66
CA GLY A 268 16.12 21.03 -18.90
C GLY A 268 17.58 21.11 -19.37
N SER A 269 18.05 22.32 -19.70
CA SER A 269 19.47 22.55 -20.05
C SER A 269 20.38 22.81 -18.84
N SER A 270 19.82 22.90 -17.64
CA SER A 270 20.52 23.24 -16.40
C SER A 270 19.76 22.70 -15.20
N ILE A 271 20.48 22.52 -14.09
CA ILE A 271 19.91 22.09 -12.81
C ILE A 271 18.95 23.17 -12.31
N ASP A 272 17.73 22.77 -11.94
CA ASP A 272 16.68 23.69 -11.52
C ASP A 272 16.93 24.18 -10.08
N ALA A 273 17.39 25.42 -9.95
CA ALA A 273 17.67 26.06 -8.66
C ALA A 273 16.40 26.30 -7.81
N THR A 274 15.20 26.17 -8.39
CA THR A 274 13.94 26.20 -7.62
C THR A 274 13.68 24.88 -6.90
N LYS A 275 14.34 23.80 -7.32
CA LYS A 275 14.24 22.46 -6.72
C LYS A 275 15.46 22.08 -5.90
N TRP A 276 16.66 22.46 -6.37
CA TRP A 276 17.92 21.98 -5.79
C TRP A 276 18.76 23.10 -5.16
N GLU A 277 19.55 22.72 -4.16
CA GLU A 277 20.62 23.51 -3.54
C GLU A 277 21.92 22.74 -3.55
N HIS A 278 23.01 23.40 -3.95
CA HIS A 278 24.36 22.84 -3.91
C HIS A 278 25.02 23.09 -2.56
N ALA A 279 25.63 22.04 -1.99
CA ALA A 279 26.61 22.22 -0.93
C ALA A 279 27.94 22.72 -1.53
N VAL A 280 28.55 23.72 -0.89
CA VAL A 280 29.89 24.22 -1.23
C VAL A 280 30.78 24.17 0.01
N ASP A 281 31.41 23.03 0.25
CA ASP A 281 32.24 22.84 1.43
C ASP A 281 33.35 21.78 1.26
N ALA A 282 34.25 21.74 2.24
CA ALA A 282 35.32 20.74 2.35
C ALA A 282 35.47 20.25 3.80
N ASN A 283 34.36 20.13 4.51
CA ASN A 283 34.31 19.81 5.93
C ASN A 283 34.51 18.31 6.20
N GLY A 284 34.38 17.47 5.18
CA GLY A 284 34.58 16.02 5.26
C GLY A 284 33.34 15.25 5.73
N GLY A 285 32.15 15.85 5.64
CA GLY A 285 30.85 15.20 5.83
C GLY A 285 30.51 14.71 7.25
N GLY A 286 31.48 14.71 8.18
CA GLY A 286 31.40 13.96 9.43
C GLY A 286 32.10 12.60 9.36
N ASN A 287 32.48 12.17 8.16
CA ASN A 287 33.00 10.82 7.86
C ASN A 287 34.45 10.83 7.36
N ASN A 288 35.18 11.92 7.55
CA ASN A 288 36.56 12.13 7.09
C ASN A 288 36.73 12.06 5.56
N GLU A 289 35.72 12.53 4.83
CA GLU A 289 35.71 12.56 3.37
C GLU A 289 36.76 13.54 2.80
N LEU A 290 37.22 13.28 1.58
CA LEU A 290 38.37 13.94 0.94
C LEU A 290 38.01 14.94 -0.15
N GLN A 291 36.78 14.94 -0.66
CA GLN A 291 36.33 15.87 -1.69
C GLN A 291 36.08 17.29 -1.16
N TYR A 292 36.12 18.23 -2.09
CA TYR A 292 35.47 19.54 -1.99
C TYR A 292 34.16 19.47 -2.79
N TYR A 293 33.01 19.63 -2.14
CA TYR A 293 31.74 19.78 -2.85
C TYR A 293 31.65 21.17 -3.48
N THR A 294 31.31 21.25 -4.77
CA THR A 294 31.22 22.53 -5.49
C THR A 294 29.94 22.63 -6.32
N GLU A 295 29.55 23.86 -6.65
CA GLU A 295 28.45 24.19 -7.57
C GLU A 295 28.90 24.32 -9.05
N ARG A 296 30.16 23.94 -9.35
CA ARG A 296 30.73 24.12 -10.68
C ARG A 296 30.14 23.12 -11.68
N SER A 297 29.98 23.57 -12.92
CA SER A 297 29.55 22.73 -14.06
C SER A 297 30.45 21.52 -14.31
N GLU A 298 31.69 21.54 -13.83
CA GLU A 298 32.63 20.43 -13.92
C GLU A 298 32.27 19.27 -12.98
N ASN A 299 31.50 19.54 -11.92
CA ASN A 299 31.10 18.56 -10.92
C ASN A 299 29.61 18.20 -10.96
N SER A 300 28.74 19.08 -11.46
CA SER A 300 27.34 18.72 -11.72
C SER A 300 26.74 19.47 -12.89
N TYR A 301 26.06 18.77 -13.78
CA TYR A 301 25.43 19.34 -14.98
C TYR A 301 24.32 18.42 -15.51
N ILE A 302 23.50 18.94 -16.43
CA ILE A 302 22.51 18.14 -17.15
C ILE A 302 23.09 17.71 -18.51
N GLU A 303 22.99 16.43 -18.82
CA GLU A 303 23.43 15.84 -20.10
C GLU A 303 22.47 14.72 -20.48
N ASP A 304 21.97 14.75 -21.73
CA ASP A 304 21.05 13.74 -22.28
C ASP A 304 19.84 13.39 -21.39
N GLY A 305 19.22 14.44 -20.84
CA GLY A 305 18.04 14.33 -19.96
C GLY A 305 18.35 13.82 -18.55
N LYS A 306 19.60 13.88 -18.10
CA LYS A 306 20.04 13.30 -16.82
C LYS A 306 20.85 14.29 -16.01
N LEU A 307 20.70 14.25 -14.69
CA LEU A 307 21.65 14.88 -13.79
C LEU A 307 22.91 14.03 -13.70
N ILE A 308 24.06 14.63 -14.03
CA ILE A 308 25.37 14.02 -13.86
C ILE A 308 26.03 14.63 -12.63
N ILE A 309 26.37 13.81 -11.64
CA ILE A 309 27.24 14.18 -10.51
C ILE A 309 28.61 13.54 -10.73
N LYS A 310 29.64 14.36 -10.90
CA LYS A 310 30.97 13.97 -11.34
C LYS A 310 32.03 14.24 -10.28
N ALA A 311 32.62 13.17 -9.78
CA ALA A 311 33.81 13.20 -8.96
C ALA A 311 35.07 13.33 -9.83
N LEU A 312 35.92 14.30 -9.49
CA LEU A 312 37.18 14.58 -10.18
C LEU A 312 38.37 14.44 -9.22
N ARG A 313 39.49 13.95 -9.75
CA ARG A 313 40.79 14.10 -9.11
C ARG A 313 41.43 15.40 -9.59
N GLU A 314 41.22 16.46 -8.84
CA GLU A 314 41.83 17.76 -9.11
C GLU A 314 42.15 18.48 -7.81
N ARG A 315 43.25 19.22 -7.81
CA ARG A 315 43.60 20.07 -6.68
C ARG A 315 42.77 21.36 -6.75
N TYR A 316 41.87 21.53 -5.79
CA TYR A 316 40.98 22.68 -5.72
C TYR A 316 41.11 23.42 -4.39
N SER A 317 41.20 24.75 -4.47
CA SER A 317 41.36 25.64 -3.32
C SER A 317 40.30 26.74 -3.36
N SER A 318 39.42 26.77 -2.36
CA SER A 318 38.42 27.82 -2.18
C SER A 318 38.09 27.98 -0.69
N GLY A 319 37.70 29.18 -0.26
CA GLY A 319 37.33 29.45 1.14
C GLY A 319 38.43 29.14 2.16
N GLY A 320 39.70 29.20 1.76
CA GLY A 320 40.86 28.88 2.63
C GLY A 320 41.10 27.38 2.87
N LYS A 321 40.33 26.49 2.24
CA LYS A 321 40.52 25.03 2.28
C LYS A 321 41.03 24.51 0.94
N THR A 322 41.81 23.44 0.98
CA THR A 322 42.34 22.78 -0.23
C THR A 322 42.11 21.28 -0.13
N ARG A 323 41.58 20.68 -1.20
CA ARG A 323 41.39 19.24 -1.37
C ARG A 323 41.93 18.80 -2.72
N ASP A 324 42.23 17.51 -2.84
CA ASP A 324 42.75 16.90 -4.08
C ASP A 324 41.67 16.17 -4.90
N TYR A 325 40.41 16.29 -4.47
CA TYR A 325 39.23 15.80 -5.16
C TYR A 325 38.11 16.84 -5.08
N THR A 326 37.25 16.85 -6.10
CA THR A 326 36.03 17.66 -6.13
C THR A 326 34.85 16.79 -6.53
N SER A 327 33.66 17.14 -6.07
CA SER A 327 32.41 16.45 -6.41
C SER A 327 31.22 17.42 -6.23
N ALA A 328 29.99 16.91 -6.30
CA ALA A 328 28.78 17.67 -5.97
C ALA A 328 27.90 16.91 -4.96
N ARG A 329 27.17 17.70 -4.17
CA ARG A 329 26.09 17.28 -3.28
C ARG A 329 24.94 18.26 -3.50
N LEU A 330 23.78 17.72 -3.89
CA LEU A 330 22.57 18.47 -4.14
C LEU A 330 21.51 18.05 -3.14
N SER A 331 20.68 18.99 -2.70
CA SER A 331 19.59 18.73 -1.75
C SER A 331 18.35 19.57 -2.05
N THR A 332 17.21 19.18 -1.49
CA THR A 332 15.90 19.81 -1.74
C THR A 332 15.25 20.52 -0.51
N PRO A 333 15.99 21.00 0.51
CA PRO A 333 15.37 21.54 1.71
C PRO A 333 14.49 22.76 1.38
N ASN A 334 13.25 22.77 1.87
CA ASN A 334 12.23 23.79 1.59
C ASN A 334 11.82 23.91 0.11
N LYS A 335 12.15 22.92 -0.72
CA LYS A 335 11.89 22.87 -2.18
C LYS A 335 11.27 21.55 -2.65
N GLY A 336 11.40 20.51 -1.83
CA GLY A 336 10.94 19.15 -2.06
C GLY A 336 11.05 18.37 -0.75
N ASP A 337 10.15 18.69 0.18
CA ASP A 337 10.11 18.11 1.52
C ASP A 337 8.86 17.25 1.67
N PHE A 338 9.05 16.03 2.13
CA PHE A 338 7.99 15.02 2.19
C PHE A 338 7.84 14.55 3.63
N LEU A 339 6.61 14.40 4.09
CA LEU A 339 6.27 13.64 5.28
C LEU A 339 5.47 12.44 4.79
N TYR A 340 6.04 11.25 4.93
CA TYR A 340 5.55 10.04 4.27
C TYR A 340 5.59 10.16 2.74
N GLY A 341 5.26 9.07 2.07
CA GLY A 341 5.30 9.03 0.61
C GLY A 341 6.10 7.86 0.07
N LYS A 342 6.03 7.69 -1.25
CA LYS A 342 6.99 6.90 -1.99
C LYS A 342 8.02 7.84 -2.62
N ILE A 343 9.31 7.54 -2.46
CA ILE A 343 10.39 8.27 -3.13
C ILE A 343 11.10 7.31 -4.06
N GLU A 344 11.18 7.64 -5.35
CA GLU A 344 11.87 6.86 -6.37
C GLU A 344 12.98 7.67 -7.03
N VAL A 345 14.16 7.06 -7.18
CA VAL A 345 15.28 7.65 -7.88
C VAL A 345 15.85 6.63 -8.86
N LYS A 346 15.78 6.93 -10.15
CA LYS A 346 16.39 6.09 -11.17
C LYS A 346 17.81 6.56 -11.46
N ALA A 347 18.80 5.76 -11.10
CA ALA A 347 20.20 6.15 -11.19
C ALA A 347 21.13 5.02 -11.59
N LYS A 348 22.29 5.39 -12.15
CA LYS A 348 23.45 4.55 -12.41
C LYS A 348 24.65 5.07 -11.62
N LEU A 349 25.37 4.18 -10.93
CA LEU A 349 26.34 4.53 -9.90
C LEU A 349 27.80 4.52 -10.42
N PRO A 350 28.71 5.29 -9.80
CA PRO A 350 30.14 5.25 -10.10
C PRO A 350 30.82 3.99 -9.53
N ALA A 351 31.91 3.56 -10.17
CA ALA A 351 32.72 2.42 -9.75
C ALA A 351 34.11 2.84 -9.26
N GLY A 352 34.65 2.14 -8.26
CA GLY A 352 36.04 2.27 -7.83
C GLY A 352 36.25 2.39 -6.33
N GLN A 353 37.41 1.94 -5.86
CA GLN A 353 37.86 2.11 -4.48
C GLN A 353 37.81 3.57 -4.03
N GLY A 354 37.30 3.80 -2.83
CA GLY A 354 37.21 5.12 -2.22
C GLY A 354 36.04 5.96 -2.71
N LEU A 355 35.13 5.43 -3.54
CA LEU A 355 33.93 6.15 -3.97
C LEU A 355 32.72 5.71 -3.18
N TRP A 356 31.86 6.69 -2.88
CA TRP A 356 30.67 6.51 -2.06
C TRP A 356 29.50 7.34 -2.61
N PRO A 357 28.78 6.82 -3.62
CA PRO A 357 27.51 7.40 -4.05
C PRO A 357 26.42 7.18 -2.98
N ALA A 358 25.56 8.18 -2.78
CA ALA A 358 24.45 8.12 -1.85
C ALA A 358 23.20 8.86 -2.39
N ILE A 359 22.04 8.27 -2.10
CA ILE A 359 20.69 8.82 -2.28
C ILE A 359 20.01 8.68 -0.92
N TRP A 360 19.74 9.79 -0.25
CA TRP A 360 19.38 9.78 1.16
C TRP A 360 18.56 11.03 1.52
N MET A 361 18.07 11.07 2.75
CA MET A 361 17.17 12.13 3.21
C MET A 361 17.51 12.57 4.63
N LEU A 362 17.38 13.87 4.88
CA LEU A 362 17.51 14.47 6.21
C LEU A 362 16.25 15.24 6.59
N PRO A 363 15.96 15.39 7.90
CA PRO A 363 14.85 16.20 8.37
C PRO A 363 15.04 17.66 7.98
N THR A 364 13.95 18.29 7.55
CA THR A 364 13.94 19.74 7.25
C THR A 364 13.77 20.55 8.53
N ASP A 365 12.95 20.07 9.46
CA ASP A 365 12.50 20.83 10.62
C ASP A 365 13.29 20.57 11.93
N TRP A 366 14.12 19.52 11.98
CA TRP A 366 15.01 19.18 13.11
C TRP A 366 14.33 19.17 14.50
N VAL A 367 13.07 18.71 14.57
CA VAL A 367 12.20 18.80 15.77
C VAL A 367 12.78 18.13 17.01
N TYR A 368 13.52 17.04 16.84
CA TYR A 368 14.01 16.18 17.92
C TYR A 368 15.47 16.45 18.32
N GLY A 369 16.05 17.55 17.84
CA GLY A 369 17.46 17.89 18.06
C GLY A 369 18.32 17.64 16.82
N GLY A 370 19.64 17.69 17.01
CA GLY A 370 20.62 17.47 15.96
C GLY A 370 20.64 16.03 15.44
N TRP A 371 21.59 15.77 14.54
CA TRP A 371 21.78 14.42 14.02
C TRP A 371 22.27 13.45 15.12
N ALA A 372 21.74 12.23 15.26
CA ALA A 372 20.66 11.61 14.48
C ALA A 372 19.31 11.58 15.21
N ALA A 373 19.13 12.40 16.26
CA ALA A 373 17.90 12.43 17.05
C ALA A 373 16.67 12.80 16.20
N SER A 374 16.86 13.63 15.17
CA SER A 374 15.83 13.97 14.17
C SER A 374 15.76 13.03 12.96
N GLY A 375 16.58 11.97 12.93
CA GLY A 375 16.53 10.93 11.91
C GLY A 375 17.40 11.17 10.67
N GLU A 376 17.70 10.09 9.95
CA GLU A 376 18.27 10.04 8.59
C GLU A 376 17.70 8.81 7.89
N ILE A 377 17.31 8.94 6.61
CA ILE A 377 16.82 7.83 5.79
C ILE A 377 17.72 7.68 4.57
N ASP A 378 18.51 6.61 4.53
CA ASP A 378 19.35 6.27 3.39
C ASP A 378 18.56 5.34 2.46
N ILE A 379 18.08 5.88 1.34
CA ILE A 379 17.40 5.10 0.29
C ILE A 379 18.41 4.17 -0.37
N LEU A 380 19.62 4.69 -0.61
CA LEU A 380 20.75 3.96 -1.14
C LEU A 380 22.07 4.56 -0.67
N GLU A 381 22.95 3.71 -0.18
CA GLU A 381 24.39 3.93 -0.15
C GLU A 381 25.15 2.77 -0.80
N ALA A 382 26.30 3.04 -1.41
CA ALA A 382 27.23 2.02 -1.86
C ALA A 382 28.67 2.47 -1.68
N VAL A 383 29.61 1.54 -1.51
CA VAL A 383 31.04 1.85 -1.44
C VAL A 383 31.87 0.85 -2.24
N ASN A 384 32.94 1.33 -2.86
CA ASN A 384 33.96 0.47 -3.49
C ASN A 384 33.41 -0.50 -4.57
N LEU A 385 32.35 -0.10 -5.27
CA LEU A 385 31.74 -0.85 -6.37
C LEU A 385 32.82 -1.26 -7.39
N GLU A 386 32.75 -2.50 -7.88
CA GLU A 386 33.73 -3.16 -8.79
C GLU A 386 35.19 -3.27 -8.29
N SER A 387 35.52 -2.82 -7.09
CA SER A 387 36.88 -2.95 -6.54
C SER A 387 36.98 -4.00 -5.45
N ASN A 388 36.04 -4.04 -4.48
CA ASN A 388 35.93 -5.07 -3.43
C ASN A 388 34.53 -5.12 -2.77
N GLY A 389 33.50 -4.54 -3.39
CA GLY A 389 32.10 -4.49 -2.91
C GLY A 389 31.10 -4.88 -4.00
N GLU A 390 31.48 -5.82 -4.88
CA GLU A 390 30.82 -6.09 -6.18
C GLU A 390 29.29 -6.10 -6.08
N ASN A 391 28.72 -5.06 -6.67
CA ASN A 391 27.28 -4.79 -6.83
C ASN A 391 26.45 -4.60 -5.56
N ASN A 392 27.05 -4.44 -4.38
CA ASN A 392 26.31 -4.34 -3.12
C ASN A 392 25.90 -2.90 -2.80
N ILE A 393 24.64 -2.71 -2.40
CA ILE A 393 24.04 -1.44 -1.96
C ILE A 393 23.46 -1.60 -0.55
N HIS A 394 23.16 -0.50 0.13
CA HIS A 394 22.69 -0.48 1.51
C HIS A 394 21.51 0.48 1.69
N GLY A 395 20.48 0.04 2.41
CA GLY A 395 19.38 0.89 2.89
C GLY A 395 19.43 0.96 4.42
N THR A 396 19.47 2.17 4.97
CA THR A 396 19.79 2.39 6.39
C THR A 396 18.89 3.48 6.98
N LEU A 397 18.57 3.32 8.27
CA LEU A 397 18.01 4.38 9.11
C LEU A 397 19.01 4.74 10.20
N HIS A 398 19.18 6.02 10.48
CA HIS A 398 19.86 6.52 11.68
C HIS A 398 18.84 7.21 12.58
N TYR A 399 18.81 6.85 13.87
CA TYR A 399 17.80 7.32 14.84
C TYR A 399 18.28 7.14 16.29
N GLY A 400 17.38 7.29 17.26
CA GLY A 400 17.67 7.20 18.69
C GLY A 400 17.94 8.59 19.29
N GLY A 401 19.17 8.82 19.76
CA GLY A 401 19.61 10.09 20.32
C GLY A 401 20.53 10.91 19.40
N GLU A 402 20.95 12.09 19.87
CA GLU A 402 21.98 12.89 19.20
C GLU A 402 23.33 12.16 19.26
N TRP A 403 24.21 12.39 18.28
CA TRP A 403 25.57 11.86 18.33
C TRP A 403 26.27 12.22 19.67
N PRO A 404 26.96 11.27 20.34
CA PRO A 404 27.30 9.92 19.87
C PRO A 404 26.31 8.82 20.32
N ASN A 405 25.14 9.17 20.83
CA ASN A 405 24.14 8.23 21.38
C ASN A 405 23.18 7.68 20.31
N ASN A 406 23.35 8.10 19.05
CA ASN A 406 22.57 7.58 17.95
C ASN A 406 22.82 6.08 17.73
N THR A 407 21.84 5.42 17.10
CA THR A 407 21.97 4.07 16.57
C THR A 407 21.63 4.08 15.08
N SER A 408 21.86 2.94 14.42
CA SER A 408 21.40 2.72 13.05
C SER A 408 21.01 1.27 12.83
N SER A 409 20.06 1.06 11.91
CA SER A 409 19.69 -0.26 11.43
C SER A 409 19.49 -0.23 9.93
N GLY A 410 20.04 -1.22 9.24
CA GLY A 410 20.08 -1.29 7.79
C GLY A 410 20.36 -2.69 7.28
N LYS A 411 20.13 -2.92 6.00
CA LYS A 411 20.45 -4.19 5.33
C LYS A 411 21.17 -3.90 4.01
N SER A 412 22.09 -4.79 3.65
CA SER A 412 22.70 -4.77 2.32
C SER A 412 21.87 -5.57 1.32
N TYR A 413 21.91 -5.17 0.06
CA TYR A 413 21.27 -5.86 -1.06
C TYR A 413 22.18 -5.85 -2.28
N THR A 414 22.20 -6.95 -3.01
CA THR A 414 23.00 -7.08 -4.23
C THR A 414 22.04 -7.32 -5.40
N PRO A 415 21.78 -6.31 -6.25
CA PRO A 415 20.93 -6.48 -7.42
C PRO A 415 21.50 -7.51 -8.40
N ASP A 416 20.63 -8.15 -9.18
CA ASP A 416 21.02 -9.18 -10.15
C ASP A 416 21.78 -8.59 -11.36
N THR A 417 21.51 -7.32 -11.70
CA THR A 417 22.24 -6.59 -12.75
C THR A 417 23.15 -5.53 -12.17
N SER A 418 24.23 -5.23 -12.90
CA SER A 418 25.28 -4.29 -12.49
C SER A 418 24.73 -2.87 -12.31
N VAL A 419 24.87 -2.31 -11.10
CA VAL A 419 24.45 -0.95 -10.72
C VAL A 419 25.35 0.14 -11.28
N THR A 420 26.51 -0.24 -11.81
CA THR A 420 27.50 0.65 -12.44
C THR A 420 27.38 0.66 -13.97
N ASP A 421 26.87 -0.43 -14.56
CA ASP A 421 26.61 -0.52 -16.00
C ASP A 421 25.16 -0.13 -16.38
N ASN A 422 24.19 -0.39 -15.51
CA ASN A 422 22.76 -0.21 -15.78
C ASN A 422 22.12 0.83 -14.87
N PHE A 423 21.03 1.44 -15.34
CA PHE A 423 20.15 2.23 -14.48
C PHE A 423 19.24 1.29 -13.69
N HIS A 424 19.07 1.62 -12.41
CA HIS A 424 18.16 0.95 -11.48
C HIS A 424 17.25 1.97 -10.82
N VAL A 425 16.05 1.55 -10.42
CA VAL A 425 15.12 2.37 -9.62
C VAL A 425 15.31 2.03 -8.15
N TYR A 426 15.87 2.97 -7.39
CA TYR A 426 16.01 2.86 -5.94
C TYR A 426 14.85 3.58 -5.29
N SER A 427 14.13 2.92 -4.39
CA SER A 427 12.96 3.55 -3.78
C SER A 427 12.72 3.15 -2.34
N ILE A 428 12.00 4.03 -1.65
CA ILE A 428 11.34 3.72 -0.40
C ILE A 428 9.84 3.96 -0.51
N GLU A 429 9.06 3.17 0.22
CA GLU A 429 7.72 3.53 0.66
C GLU A 429 7.79 3.82 2.14
N TRP A 430 7.43 5.04 2.52
CA TRP A 430 7.51 5.56 3.87
C TRP A 430 6.11 5.91 4.36
N GLU A 431 5.66 5.15 5.34
CA GLU A 431 4.40 5.31 6.04
C GLU A 431 4.67 5.68 7.51
N PRO A 432 3.66 6.11 8.29
CA PRO A 432 3.84 6.44 9.69
C PRO A 432 4.62 5.39 10.48
N THR A 433 4.30 4.11 10.36
CA THR A 433 4.87 3.05 11.22
C THR A 433 5.78 2.09 10.47
N GLU A 434 6.06 2.33 9.20
CA GLU A 434 6.90 1.42 8.42
C GLU A 434 7.63 2.15 7.29
N ILE A 435 8.87 1.73 7.03
CA ILE A 435 9.60 2.12 5.83
C ILE A 435 10.05 0.84 5.12
N ARG A 436 9.80 0.76 3.82
CA ARG A 436 10.13 -0.38 2.96
C ARG A 436 11.08 0.08 1.85
N TRP A 437 12.15 -0.66 1.60
CA TRP A 437 13.14 -0.35 0.57
C TRP A 437 13.06 -1.32 -0.60
N TYR A 438 13.19 -0.77 -1.80
CA TYR A 438 13.11 -1.52 -3.03
C TYR A 438 14.25 -1.15 -3.98
N VAL A 439 14.66 -2.13 -4.79
CA VAL A 439 15.45 -1.90 -6.01
C VAL A 439 14.71 -2.55 -7.17
N ASP A 440 14.37 -1.77 -8.19
CA ASP A 440 13.56 -2.20 -9.34
C ASP A 440 12.24 -2.88 -8.94
N GLY A 441 11.58 -2.32 -7.91
CA GLY A 441 10.34 -2.87 -7.34
C GLY A 441 10.52 -4.11 -6.46
N VAL A 442 11.74 -4.64 -6.31
CA VAL A 442 12.03 -5.78 -5.43
C VAL A 442 12.23 -5.30 -4.00
N LEU A 443 11.27 -5.61 -3.12
CA LEU A 443 11.36 -5.37 -1.67
C LEU A 443 12.51 -6.20 -1.08
N TYR A 444 13.51 -5.55 -0.49
CA TYR A 444 14.62 -6.26 0.17
C TYR A 444 14.71 -6.01 1.67
N GLN A 445 14.04 -4.97 2.17
CA GLN A 445 14.10 -4.55 3.56
C GLN A 445 12.83 -3.81 3.97
N THR A 446 12.34 -4.15 5.15
CA THR A 446 11.27 -3.45 5.84
C THR A 446 11.78 -3.12 7.24
N GLN A 447 11.58 -1.89 7.70
CA GLN A 447 11.86 -1.48 9.07
C GLN A 447 10.59 -0.90 9.68
N ASN A 448 10.30 -1.26 10.93
CA ASN A 448 9.15 -0.78 11.70
C ASN A 448 9.44 -0.70 13.21
N ASN A 449 10.69 -0.91 13.62
CA ASN A 449 11.10 -1.00 15.04
C ASN A 449 12.21 0.02 15.39
N TRP A 450 12.16 1.21 14.77
CA TRP A 450 13.00 2.32 15.19
C TRP A 450 12.42 3.00 16.43
N TRP A 451 13.19 3.90 17.06
CA TRP A 451 12.76 4.64 18.24
C TRP A 451 13.47 6.01 18.32
N SER A 452 13.02 6.88 19.23
CA SER A 452 13.67 8.17 19.53
C SER A 452 13.84 8.34 21.04
N ASP A 453 14.94 8.95 21.47
CA ASP A 453 15.18 9.29 22.89
C ASP A 453 14.23 10.39 23.40
N VAL A 454 13.66 11.18 22.48
CA VAL A 454 12.95 12.43 22.80
C VAL A 454 11.53 12.51 22.25
N GLY A 455 11.17 11.64 21.30
CA GLY A 455 9.84 11.59 20.68
C GLY A 455 9.21 10.21 20.78
N GLU A 456 7.88 10.16 20.86
CA GLU A 456 7.13 8.90 20.80
C GLU A 456 7.17 8.32 19.39
N TYR A 457 7.18 6.99 19.28
CA TYR A 457 7.08 6.30 17.99
C TYR A 457 5.83 6.80 17.23
N PRO A 458 5.93 7.16 15.94
CA PRO A 458 7.03 6.83 15.02
C PRO A 458 8.15 7.88 14.87
N ALA A 459 8.39 8.72 15.87
CA ALA A 459 9.58 9.57 15.89
C ALA A 459 10.87 8.73 15.73
N PRO A 460 11.88 9.24 14.99
CA PRO A 460 11.92 10.59 14.43
C PRO A 460 11.38 10.73 12.99
N PHE A 461 10.93 9.64 12.37
CA PHE A 461 10.48 9.61 10.97
C PHE A 461 9.01 10.01 10.80
N ASN A 462 8.55 10.93 11.64
CA ASN A 462 7.21 11.53 11.60
C ASN A 462 7.27 13.05 11.36
N GLN A 463 8.38 13.53 10.77
CA GLN A 463 8.62 14.92 10.39
C GLN A 463 8.91 15.01 8.90
N ARG A 464 8.96 16.21 8.32
CA ARG A 464 9.30 16.38 6.90
C ARG A 464 10.78 16.15 6.65
N PHE A 465 11.10 15.43 5.58
CA PHE A 465 12.47 15.14 5.13
C PHE A 465 12.67 15.62 3.69
N HIS A 466 13.88 16.10 3.39
CA HIS A 466 14.29 16.49 2.05
C HIS A 466 15.32 15.51 1.47
N ILE A 467 15.30 15.36 0.14
CA ILE A 467 16.18 14.45 -0.61
C ILE A 467 17.58 15.06 -0.80
N ILE A 468 18.61 14.21 -0.75
CA ILE A 468 20.02 14.52 -0.95
C ILE A 468 20.64 13.51 -1.94
N LEU A 469 21.39 14.01 -2.91
CA LEU A 469 22.14 13.24 -3.90
C LEU A 469 23.61 13.63 -3.85
N ASN A 470 24.54 12.67 -3.71
CA ASN A 470 25.97 12.97 -3.81
C ASN A 470 26.84 11.80 -4.24
N VAL A 471 28.09 12.12 -4.60
CA VAL A 471 29.19 11.17 -4.68
C VAL A 471 30.32 11.66 -3.76
N ALA A 472 30.53 11.01 -2.64
CA ALA A 472 31.68 11.27 -1.77
C ALA A 472 32.94 10.55 -2.30
N VAL A 473 34.11 11.09 -1.95
CA VAL A 473 35.43 10.54 -2.30
C VAL A 473 36.25 10.41 -1.01
N GLY A 474 36.60 9.19 -0.66
CA GLY A 474 37.23 8.88 0.61
C GLY A 474 36.25 8.88 1.77
N GLY A 475 36.71 8.43 2.93
CA GLY A 475 35.93 8.40 4.17
C GLY A 475 36.27 7.20 5.03
N ASN A 476 35.72 7.14 6.24
CA ASN A 476 35.96 6.06 7.18
C ASN A 476 35.51 4.69 6.64
N TRP A 477 34.38 4.65 5.92
CA TRP A 477 33.81 3.43 5.37
C TRP A 477 34.40 3.01 4.02
N PRO A 478 34.41 3.87 2.97
CA PRO A 478 34.99 3.49 1.69
C PRO A 478 36.52 3.41 1.73
N GLY A 479 37.19 4.02 2.70
CA GLY A 479 38.64 4.21 2.68
C GLY A 479 39.06 5.20 1.58
N SER A 480 40.36 5.46 1.43
CA SER A 480 40.85 6.40 0.41
C SER A 480 40.87 5.78 -1.00
N PRO A 481 40.71 6.60 -2.06
CA PRO A 481 41.08 6.19 -3.41
C PRO A 481 42.53 5.70 -3.48
N ASN A 482 42.81 4.73 -4.36
CA ASN A 482 44.14 4.17 -4.59
C ASN A 482 44.56 4.32 -6.06
N ASP A 483 45.71 3.76 -6.43
CA ASP A 483 46.25 3.86 -7.80
C ASP A 483 45.36 3.20 -8.87
N ASN A 484 44.40 2.36 -8.48
CA ASN A 484 43.43 1.72 -9.38
C ASN A 484 42.11 2.49 -9.46
N THR A 485 41.87 3.49 -8.61
CA THR A 485 40.65 4.31 -8.69
C THR A 485 40.74 5.22 -9.91
N LEU A 486 39.91 4.94 -10.91
CA LEU A 486 39.82 5.73 -12.13
C LEU A 486 39.03 7.01 -11.85
N PHE A 487 39.46 8.12 -12.43
CA PHE A 487 38.74 9.39 -12.45
C PHE A 487 38.73 9.94 -13.89
N PRO A 488 37.67 10.65 -14.32
CA PRO A 488 36.48 11.00 -13.53
C PRO A 488 35.54 9.81 -13.29
N GLN A 489 34.67 9.94 -12.29
CA GLN A 489 33.60 8.97 -12.00
C GLN A 489 32.27 9.70 -11.82
N THR A 490 31.19 9.09 -12.28
CA THR A 490 29.88 9.76 -12.38
C THR A 490 28.77 8.93 -11.77
N MET A 491 27.91 9.56 -10.97
CA MET A 491 26.55 9.10 -10.77
C MET A 491 25.66 9.82 -11.78
N ALA A 492 24.91 9.05 -12.58
CA ALA A 492 23.94 9.59 -13.52
C ALA A 492 22.53 9.32 -12.99
N VAL A 493 21.70 10.34 -12.88
CA VAL A 493 20.33 10.26 -12.36
C VAL A 493 19.36 10.62 -13.49
N ASP A 494 18.50 9.68 -13.85
CA ASP A 494 17.49 9.80 -14.91
C ASP A 494 16.29 10.61 -14.42
N TYR A 495 15.78 10.28 -13.23
CA TYR A 495 14.74 11.07 -12.57
C TYR A 495 14.79 10.91 -11.06
N VAL A 496 14.16 11.87 -10.37
CA VAL A 496 13.72 11.76 -8.97
C VAL A 496 12.21 12.02 -8.96
N ARG A 497 11.44 11.13 -8.37
CA ARG A 497 9.98 11.25 -8.24
C ARG A 497 9.58 10.99 -6.79
N ALA A 498 8.61 11.77 -6.32
CA ALA A 498 8.01 11.61 -5.03
C ALA A 498 6.49 11.55 -5.20
N TYR A 499 5.90 10.57 -4.54
CA TYR A 499 4.49 10.27 -4.58
C TYR A 499 3.93 10.39 -3.18
N LYS A 500 2.77 11.01 -3.03
CA LYS A 500 1.96 10.83 -1.82
C LYS A 500 1.14 9.57 -2.01
N LEU A 501 0.73 8.94 -0.91
CA LEU A 501 -0.33 7.95 -1.02
C LEU A 501 -1.54 8.69 -1.60
N ASP A 502 -2.12 8.21 -2.70
CA ASP A 502 -3.35 8.78 -3.21
C ASP A 502 -4.33 8.85 -2.04
N ASP A 503 -4.90 10.04 -1.80
CA ASP A 503 -6.09 10.18 -0.96
C ASP A 503 -7.33 9.59 -1.68
N ASN A 504 -7.12 8.80 -2.75
CA ASN A 504 -8.14 8.32 -3.67
C ASN A 504 -9.15 7.48 -2.90
N GLY A 505 -10.35 8.06 -2.81
CA GLY A 505 -11.58 7.39 -2.42
C GLY A 505 -11.57 5.95 -2.90
N GLY A 506 -11.82 5.05 -1.97
CA GLY A 506 -11.92 3.62 -2.22
C GLY A 506 -12.83 3.38 -3.41
N VAL A 507 -12.44 2.37 -4.17
CA VAL A 507 -13.22 1.91 -5.31
C VAL A 507 -14.58 1.42 -4.80
N ASP A 508 -15.68 1.90 -5.38
CA ASP A 508 -16.96 1.25 -5.12
C ASP A 508 -16.91 -0.20 -5.67
N ASN A 509 -17.85 -1.04 -5.25
CA ASN A 509 -17.92 -2.45 -5.66
C ASN A 509 -18.10 -2.67 -7.19
N ASN A 510 -18.12 -1.59 -8.00
CA ASN A 510 -18.29 -1.60 -9.44
C ASN A 510 -17.16 -0.90 -10.23
N GLY A 511 -16.07 -0.45 -9.58
CA GLY A 511 -14.93 0.14 -10.28
C GLY A 511 -15.07 1.62 -10.64
N GLY A 512 -15.95 2.37 -9.96
CA GLY A 512 -16.07 3.83 -10.11
C GLY A 512 -15.13 4.61 -9.17
N GLU A 513 -14.56 5.71 -9.65
CA GLU A 513 -13.73 6.66 -8.91
C GLU A 513 -14.60 7.54 -7.97
N LEU A 514 -14.20 7.74 -6.70
CA LEU A 514 -14.89 8.57 -5.70
C LEU A 514 -14.04 9.81 -5.27
N ASP A 515 -14.59 11.02 -5.33
CA ASP A 515 -14.05 12.33 -4.88
C ASP A 515 -14.32 12.57 -3.38
N GLY A 516 -13.30 12.33 -2.52
CA GLY A 516 -13.33 12.63 -1.09
C GLY A 516 -12.37 11.76 -0.27
N VAL A 517 -12.09 12.16 0.98
CA VAL A 517 -11.30 11.33 1.91
C VAL A 517 -12.00 9.99 2.08
N LEU A 518 -11.32 8.89 1.74
CA LEU A 518 -11.88 7.56 1.95
C LEU A 518 -12.11 7.35 3.44
N VAL A 519 -13.35 7.03 3.82
CA VAL A 519 -13.66 6.65 5.21
C VAL A 519 -13.76 5.13 5.28
N PRO A 520 -13.09 4.48 6.26
CA PRO A 520 -12.49 5.03 7.48
C PRO A 520 -11.25 5.94 7.36
N ALA A 521 -11.22 7.09 8.06
CA ALA A 521 -10.07 8.01 8.09
C ALA A 521 -10.05 8.99 9.28
N LYS A 522 -8.84 9.48 9.61
CA LYS A 522 -8.63 10.70 10.41
C LYS A 522 -8.56 11.92 9.49
N ILE A 523 -9.35 12.94 9.79
CA ILE A 523 -9.43 14.21 9.08
C ILE A 523 -9.04 15.32 10.05
N GLU A 524 -7.88 15.95 9.81
CA GLU A 524 -7.43 17.11 10.59
C GLU A 524 -8.39 18.30 10.37
N ALA A 525 -8.66 19.07 11.43
CA ALA A 525 -9.69 20.12 11.38
C ALA A 525 -9.34 21.20 10.34
N GLU A 526 -8.06 21.53 10.20
CA GLU A 526 -7.51 22.51 9.27
C GLU A 526 -7.55 22.09 7.79
N ASN A 527 -7.80 20.80 7.52
CA ASN A 527 -7.85 20.22 6.17
C ASN A 527 -9.26 20.26 5.56
N TYR A 528 -10.01 21.34 5.80
CA TYR A 528 -11.35 21.52 5.25
C TYR A 528 -11.32 21.91 3.75
N ASP A 529 -12.32 21.44 3.00
CA ASP A 529 -12.55 21.79 1.58
C ASP A 529 -13.30 23.12 1.42
N SER A 530 -14.22 23.40 2.34
CA SER A 530 -14.95 24.66 2.39
C SER A 530 -15.41 24.94 3.82
N TYR A 531 -15.71 26.20 4.12
CA TYR A 531 -16.03 26.64 5.48
C TYR A 531 -17.01 27.81 5.45
N ARG A 532 -17.46 28.17 6.65
CA ARG A 532 -18.06 29.48 6.93
C ARG A 532 -17.48 29.98 8.24
N ASP A 533 -16.79 31.10 8.13
CA ASP A 533 -16.33 31.89 9.25
C ASP A 533 -17.21 33.15 9.38
N LEU A 534 -17.52 33.58 10.60
CA LEU A 534 -18.30 34.79 10.86
C LEU A 534 -17.43 35.97 11.29
N THR A 535 -16.16 35.73 11.52
CA THR A 535 -15.14 36.71 11.85
C THR A 535 -14.25 36.96 10.62
N THR A 536 -13.28 37.87 10.74
CA THR A 536 -12.42 38.25 9.60
C THR A 536 -10.98 38.10 10.02
N GLY A 537 -10.22 37.38 9.21
CA GLY A 537 -8.84 37.01 9.45
C GLY A 537 -8.69 35.85 10.42
N ASN A 538 -7.64 35.06 10.22
CA ASN A 538 -7.21 33.98 11.10
C ASN A 538 -6.52 34.53 12.37
N THR A 539 -7.21 34.45 13.50
CA THR A 539 -6.78 34.93 14.83
C THR A 539 -5.53 34.22 15.33
N GLY A 540 -5.40 32.91 15.08
CA GLY A 540 -4.20 32.15 15.45
C GLY A 540 -3.04 32.39 14.49
N GLY A 541 -3.33 32.77 13.24
CA GLY A 541 -2.36 33.20 12.23
C GLY A 541 -1.55 32.08 11.60
N GLU A 542 -1.93 30.82 11.82
CA GLU A 542 -1.15 29.65 11.44
C GLU A 542 -1.76 28.88 10.25
N TYR A 543 -0.91 28.10 9.57
CA TYR A 543 -1.22 27.16 8.47
C TYR A 543 -1.80 27.77 7.18
N ARG A 544 -2.96 28.46 7.24
CA ARG A 544 -3.68 29.02 6.08
C ARG A 544 -3.92 30.53 6.25
N GLN A 545 -3.92 31.27 5.14
CA GLN A 545 -4.05 32.74 5.12
C GLN A 545 -5.49 33.25 5.00
N GLU A 546 -6.48 32.37 5.14
CA GLU A 546 -7.89 32.73 5.01
C GLU A 546 -8.55 33.04 6.36
N ASP A 547 -9.89 33.13 6.42
CA ASP A 547 -10.57 33.68 7.60
C ASP A 547 -10.70 32.68 8.78
N VAL A 548 -10.55 31.35 8.55
CA VAL A 548 -10.67 30.36 9.64
C VAL A 548 -9.55 30.53 10.66
N ASP A 549 -9.93 30.59 11.93
CA ASP A 549 -9.01 30.73 13.07
C ASP A 549 -8.25 29.43 13.39
N ILE A 550 -6.98 29.35 13.00
CA ILE A 550 -6.12 28.17 13.15
C ILE A 550 -4.91 28.49 14.04
N GLU A 551 -4.64 27.63 15.03
CA GLU A 551 -3.46 27.69 15.90
C GLU A 551 -2.69 26.36 15.96
N SER A 552 -1.39 26.41 16.29
CA SER A 552 -0.63 25.19 16.65
C SER A 552 -1.26 24.53 17.87
N THR A 553 -1.37 23.20 17.86
CA THR A 553 -1.91 22.45 19.01
C THR A 553 -0.80 21.85 19.88
N THR A 554 -1.05 21.78 21.19
CA THR A 554 -0.23 21.01 22.13
C THR A 554 -0.80 19.62 22.42
N ASP A 555 -1.78 19.15 21.64
CA ASP A 555 -2.25 17.77 21.72
C ASP A 555 -1.14 16.78 21.37
N VAL A 556 -1.33 15.52 21.77
CA VAL A 556 -0.44 14.42 21.37
C VAL A 556 -0.39 14.35 19.84
N GLY A 557 0.82 14.37 19.27
CA GLY A 557 1.07 14.41 17.83
C GLY A 557 1.35 15.81 17.25
N GLY A 558 1.09 16.89 18.00
CA GLY A 558 1.27 18.27 17.51
C GLY A 558 0.33 18.60 16.34
N GLY A 559 0.78 19.48 15.44
CA GLY A 559 0.01 19.93 14.27
C GLY A 559 -0.75 21.24 14.52
N TYR A 560 -1.90 21.39 13.87
CA TYR A 560 -2.76 22.55 14.02
C TYR A 560 -4.16 22.17 14.52
N SER A 561 -4.93 23.17 14.94
CA SER A 561 -6.32 23.00 15.35
C SER A 561 -7.12 24.25 15.00
N VAL A 562 -8.42 24.10 14.80
CA VAL A 562 -9.34 25.22 14.59
C VAL A 562 -9.86 25.67 15.95
N GLY A 563 -9.63 26.95 16.27
CA GLY A 563 -10.01 27.58 17.54
C GLY A 563 -10.94 28.78 17.34
N TRP A 564 -11.18 29.55 18.40
CA TRP A 564 -11.98 30.80 18.39
C TRP A 564 -13.37 30.73 17.75
N THR A 565 -13.91 29.53 17.58
CA THR A 565 -15.16 29.28 16.86
C THR A 565 -16.35 30.06 17.43
N ALA A 566 -17.21 30.53 16.53
CA ALA A 566 -18.48 31.18 16.84
C ALA A 566 -19.68 30.28 16.51
N ALA A 567 -20.78 30.49 17.24
CA ALA A 567 -22.03 29.79 16.97
C ALA A 567 -22.53 30.10 15.55
N GLY A 568 -22.71 29.07 14.74
CA GLY A 568 -23.18 29.15 13.36
C GLY A 568 -22.11 29.03 12.29
N GLU A 569 -20.85 28.87 12.67
CA GLU A 569 -19.73 28.53 11.80
C GLU A 569 -19.73 27.04 11.42
N TYR A 570 -19.04 26.71 10.34
CA TYR A 570 -18.86 25.32 9.94
C TYR A 570 -17.58 25.06 9.14
N LEU A 571 -17.14 23.80 9.18
CA LEU A 571 -16.12 23.23 8.31
C LEU A 571 -16.74 22.07 7.52
N ARG A 572 -16.39 21.95 6.24
CA ARG A 572 -16.88 20.90 5.34
C ARG A 572 -15.73 20.11 4.73
N TYR A 573 -15.94 18.81 4.67
CA TYR A 573 -15.01 17.82 4.16
C TYR A 573 -15.76 16.93 3.15
N LYS A 574 -15.16 16.71 1.99
CA LYS A 574 -15.60 15.66 1.07
C LYS A 574 -15.10 14.33 1.62
N ILE A 575 -16.00 13.36 1.71
CA ILE A 575 -15.70 11.99 2.13
C ILE A 575 -16.25 11.01 1.11
N ALA A 576 -15.54 9.91 0.92
CA ALA A 576 -15.96 8.77 0.10
C ALA A 576 -16.18 7.57 1.03
N VAL A 577 -17.41 7.09 1.14
CA VAL A 577 -17.77 5.95 2.00
C VAL A 577 -17.71 4.70 1.13
N SER A 578 -16.76 3.80 1.39
CA SER A 578 -16.58 2.58 0.57
C SER A 578 -17.74 1.61 0.69
N ASP A 579 -18.36 1.51 1.88
CA ASP A 579 -19.45 0.58 2.15
C ASP A 579 -20.55 1.25 2.96
N ALA A 580 -21.80 1.09 2.55
CA ALA A 580 -22.92 1.60 3.36
C ALA A 580 -22.95 0.85 4.70
N GLY A 581 -22.90 1.59 5.81
CA GLY A 581 -22.70 0.97 7.11
C GLY A 581 -22.96 1.90 8.29
N GLU A 582 -22.84 1.36 9.49
CA GLU A 582 -22.69 2.17 10.69
C GLU A 582 -21.22 2.56 10.81
N TYR A 583 -20.96 3.83 11.09
CA TYR A 583 -19.64 4.43 11.29
C TYR A 583 -19.59 5.10 12.66
N ARG A 584 -18.45 5.04 13.34
CA ARG A 584 -18.22 5.85 14.54
C ARG A 584 -17.46 7.11 14.15
N ILE A 585 -18.04 8.26 14.49
CA ILE A 585 -17.38 9.55 14.34
C ILE A 585 -16.92 10.04 15.72
N LYS A 586 -15.63 10.31 15.84
CA LYS A 586 -14.95 10.85 17.01
C LYS A 586 -14.40 12.24 16.70
N ALA A 587 -14.82 13.26 17.44
CA ALA A 587 -14.23 14.59 17.36
C ALA A 587 -13.30 14.83 18.56
N ARG A 588 -12.07 15.24 18.30
CA ARG A 588 -11.08 15.64 19.30
C ARG A 588 -11.23 17.13 19.58
N VAL A 589 -11.75 17.48 20.75
CA VAL A 589 -12.21 18.84 21.08
C VAL A 589 -11.63 19.36 22.38
N ALA A 590 -11.56 20.68 22.52
CA ALA A 590 -11.14 21.35 23.74
C ALA A 590 -12.03 22.57 24.05
N THR A 591 -12.35 22.77 25.33
CA THR A 591 -13.08 23.95 25.82
C THR A 591 -12.98 24.07 27.34
N THR A 592 -13.15 25.29 27.85
CA THR A 592 -13.29 25.55 29.29
C THR A 592 -14.75 25.64 29.75
N LYS A 593 -15.71 25.59 28.81
CA LYS A 593 -17.15 25.76 29.09
C LYS A 593 -17.86 24.42 29.21
N SER A 594 -19.14 24.43 29.56
CA SER A 594 -19.97 23.23 29.70
C SER A 594 -21.32 23.44 29.03
N GLY A 595 -21.91 22.36 28.52
CA GLY A 595 -23.18 22.41 27.80
C GLY A 595 -23.09 22.86 26.35
N LEU A 596 -21.88 22.91 25.78
CA LEU A 596 -21.65 23.22 24.37
C LEU A 596 -21.89 21.98 23.49
N SER A 597 -22.17 22.20 22.21
CA SER A 597 -22.37 21.12 21.25
C SER A 597 -21.93 21.48 19.83
N ILE A 598 -21.63 20.44 19.06
CA ILE A 598 -21.45 20.51 17.59
C ILE A 598 -22.46 19.57 16.92
N GLN A 599 -22.92 19.92 15.73
CA GLN A 599 -23.81 19.10 14.92
C GLN A 599 -23.06 18.59 13.70
N LEU A 600 -23.04 17.28 13.51
CA LEU A 600 -22.59 16.68 12.26
C LEU A 600 -23.73 16.70 11.24
N LYS A 601 -23.44 17.02 9.98
CA LYS A 601 -24.39 16.90 8.88
C LYS A 601 -23.76 16.19 7.70
N LEU A 602 -24.53 15.36 7.01
CA LEU A 602 -24.15 14.71 5.77
C LEU A 602 -24.99 15.26 4.63
N ASN A 603 -24.36 15.81 3.60
CA ASN A 603 -25.03 16.44 2.45
C ASN A 603 -26.07 17.49 2.89
N GLY A 604 -25.76 18.24 3.96
CA GLY A 604 -26.61 19.28 4.54
C GLY A 604 -27.71 18.79 5.49
N ASN A 605 -27.90 17.49 5.66
CA ASN A 605 -28.88 16.91 6.59
C ASN A 605 -28.21 16.50 7.91
N SER A 606 -28.85 16.74 9.06
CA SER A 606 -28.30 16.31 10.35
C SER A 606 -28.02 14.83 10.40
N LEU A 607 -26.78 14.48 10.72
CA LEU A 607 -26.28 13.12 10.85
C LEU A 607 -26.28 12.75 12.34
N GLY A 608 -27.41 12.20 12.79
CA GLY A 608 -27.63 11.90 14.22
C GLY A 608 -27.93 13.14 15.08
N GLY A 609 -27.83 12.98 16.39
CA GLY A 609 -27.98 14.07 17.36
C GLY A 609 -26.74 14.96 17.47
N ALA A 610 -26.87 16.12 18.11
CA ALA A 610 -25.72 16.98 18.40
C ALA A 610 -24.76 16.28 19.37
N LEU A 611 -23.46 16.33 19.05
CA LEU A 611 -22.37 15.88 19.90
C LEU A 611 -22.16 16.89 21.03
N ILE A 612 -22.27 16.42 22.27
CA ILE A 612 -21.95 17.25 23.44
C ILE A 612 -20.44 17.38 23.54
N VAL A 613 -19.95 18.62 23.64
CA VAL A 613 -18.54 18.93 23.82
C VAL A 613 -18.23 18.94 25.33
N PRO A 614 -17.38 18.01 25.82
CA PRO A 614 -17.04 17.95 27.24
C PRO A 614 -16.14 19.12 27.66
N ASN A 615 -16.33 19.64 28.88
CA ASN A 615 -15.39 20.57 29.47
C ASN A 615 -14.04 19.88 29.68
N SER A 616 -13.02 20.30 28.93
CA SER A 616 -11.68 19.73 29.02
C SER A 616 -10.79 20.45 30.03
N GLY A 617 -11.26 21.56 30.60
CA GLY A 617 -10.55 22.33 31.62
C GLY A 617 -9.46 23.27 31.07
N GLY A 618 -9.30 23.34 29.74
CA GLY A 618 -8.33 24.21 29.07
C GLY A 618 -8.50 24.21 27.56
N TRP A 619 -8.05 25.27 26.88
CA TRP A 619 -8.16 25.43 25.42
C TRP A 619 -7.22 24.53 24.62
N GLN A 620 -6.19 24.02 25.28
CA GLN A 620 -5.21 23.08 24.74
C GLN A 620 -5.17 21.77 25.56
N ASN A 621 -6.22 21.54 26.36
CA ASN A 621 -6.47 20.26 27.01
C ASN A 621 -7.54 19.56 26.18
N TRP A 622 -7.26 18.37 25.68
CA TRP A 622 -8.09 17.74 24.65
C TRP A 622 -8.88 16.56 25.18
N ARG A 623 -10.11 16.40 24.69
CA ARG A 623 -11.01 15.28 25.01
C ARG A 623 -11.73 14.81 23.76
N ASP A 624 -12.08 13.53 23.76
CA ASP A 624 -12.85 12.94 22.68
C ASP A 624 -14.35 13.04 22.97
N THR A 625 -15.14 13.30 21.94
CA THR A 625 -16.59 13.08 21.93
C THR A 625 -16.96 12.23 20.73
N THR A 626 -17.86 11.25 20.91
CA THR A 626 -18.15 10.23 19.88
C THR A 626 -19.63 10.05 19.63
N THR A 627 -20.00 9.74 18.39
CA THR A 627 -21.32 9.24 18.01
C THR A 627 -21.19 8.10 17.01
N THR A 628 -22.21 7.24 16.94
CA THR A 628 -22.36 6.27 15.84
C THR A 628 -23.44 6.77 14.90
N VAL A 629 -23.22 6.65 13.61
CA VAL A 629 -24.07 7.18 12.54
C VAL A 629 -24.10 6.20 11.37
N SER A 630 -25.24 6.08 10.69
CA SER A 630 -25.30 5.36 9.42
C SER A 630 -24.80 6.25 8.30
N LEU A 631 -23.75 5.83 7.59
CA LEU A 631 -23.30 6.46 6.34
C LEU A 631 -23.72 5.59 5.15
N PRO A 632 -24.35 6.16 4.11
CA PRO A 632 -24.53 5.48 2.84
C PRO A 632 -23.18 5.36 2.11
N GLU A 633 -23.05 4.35 1.24
CA GLU A 633 -21.94 4.20 0.29
C GLU A 633 -21.93 5.37 -0.70
N GLY A 634 -20.73 5.78 -1.11
CA GLY A 634 -20.49 6.78 -2.14
C GLY A 634 -19.96 8.11 -1.61
N GLU A 635 -20.03 9.13 -2.47
CA GLU A 635 -19.50 10.47 -2.17
C GLU A 635 -20.46 11.31 -1.33
N HIS A 636 -19.93 11.93 -0.29
CA HIS A 636 -20.67 12.79 0.61
C HIS A 636 -19.87 14.02 1.03
N VAL A 637 -20.59 15.05 1.47
CA VAL A 637 -20.04 16.22 2.16
C VAL A 637 -20.40 16.10 3.63
N LEU A 638 -19.39 15.85 4.48
CA LEU A 638 -19.51 15.93 5.92
C LEU A 638 -19.30 17.38 6.37
N GLU A 639 -20.24 17.92 7.11
CA GLU A 639 -20.17 19.25 7.74
C GLU A 639 -20.08 19.11 9.26
N VAL A 640 -19.08 19.72 9.87
CA VAL A 640 -19.06 20.02 11.31
C VAL A 640 -19.61 21.42 11.51
N TYR A 641 -20.79 21.50 12.10
CA TYR A 641 -21.46 22.75 12.40
C TYR A 641 -21.35 23.07 13.90
N PHE A 642 -20.79 24.22 14.24
CA PHE A 642 -20.66 24.66 15.63
C PHE A 642 -21.99 25.26 16.09
N ASN A 643 -22.76 24.54 16.91
CA ASN A 643 -24.03 25.06 17.46
C ASN A 643 -23.76 26.18 18.46
N ASP A 644 -22.66 26.04 19.20
CA ASP A 644 -22.21 26.96 20.23
C ASP A 644 -20.80 27.45 19.90
N ALA A 645 -20.46 28.66 20.35
CA ALA A 645 -19.12 29.21 20.24
C ALA A 645 -18.15 28.51 21.22
N GLU A 646 -16.88 28.90 21.19
CA GLU A 646 -15.89 28.54 22.23
C GLU A 646 -15.56 27.03 22.26
N VAL A 647 -15.42 26.42 21.09
CA VAL A 647 -14.97 25.03 20.89
C VAL A 647 -13.71 25.03 20.03
N ASN A 648 -12.61 24.47 20.53
CA ASN A 648 -11.46 24.11 19.71
C ASN A 648 -11.68 22.69 19.16
N LEU A 649 -11.41 22.48 17.88
CA LEU A 649 -11.47 21.20 17.20
C LEU A 649 -10.08 20.89 16.61
N ASN A 650 -9.50 19.76 17.02
CA ASN A 650 -8.22 19.27 16.49
C ASN A 650 -8.44 18.42 15.23
N TYR A 651 -9.23 17.35 15.35
CA TYR A 651 -9.51 16.45 14.23
C TYR A 651 -10.83 15.70 14.41
N ILE A 652 -11.30 15.09 13.32
CA ILE A 652 -12.39 14.11 13.29
C ILE A 652 -11.81 12.77 12.86
N ASN A 653 -12.11 11.70 13.57
CA ASN A 653 -11.84 10.34 13.10
C ASN A 653 -13.18 9.68 12.76
N ILE A 654 -13.31 9.19 11.54
CA ILE A 654 -14.46 8.44 11.04
C ILE A 654 -13.96 7.01 10.87
N GLY A 655 -14.28 6.14 11.81
CA GLY A 655 -14.03 4.70 11.69
C GLY A 655 -15.30 3.98 11.25
N ASP A 656 -15.21 2.76 10.73
CA ASP A 656 -16.39 1.88 10.74
C ASP A 656 -16.90 1.81 12.20
N ALA A 657 -18.19 1.57 12.41
CA ALA A 657 -18.70 1.38 13.77
C ALA A 657 -17.95 0.25 14.49
N ASP A 658 -17.36 -0.65 13.72
CA ASP A 658 -16.47 -1.73 14.13
C ASP A 658 -14.99 -1.32 14.21
N ASP A 659 -14.54 -0.23 13.56
CA ASP A 659 -13.11 0.08 13.37
C ASP A 659 -12.57 1.29 14.15
N TYR A 660 -13.39 1.98 14.95
CA TYR A 660 -12.90 2.72 16.12
C TYR A 660 -13.97 2.81 17.20
N SER A 661 -14.56 1.68 17.58
CA SER A 661 -15.06 1.64 18.95
C SER A 661 -13.87 1.86 19.88
N GLY A 662 -14.04 2.59 20.98
CA GLY A 662 -13.15 2.41 22.13
C GLY A 662 -13.32 0.99 22.71
N ALA A 663 -13.21 -0.04 21.89
CA ALA A 663 -13.16 -1.44 22.24
C ALA A 663 -11.96 -2.03 21.48
N PRO A 664 -10.82 -2.20 22.15
CA PRO A 664 -9.71 -3.07 21.76
C PRO A 664 -10.19 -4.54 21.61
N ASN A 665 -11.05 -4.89 20.63
CA ASN A 665 -11.88 -6.11 20.74
C ASN A 665 -12.29 -6.83 19.46
N THR A 666 -12.07 -6.29 18.26
CA THR A 666 -12.75 -6.81 17.08
C THR A 666 -12.06 -8.03 16.48
N VAL A 667 -12.88 -8.95 15.98
CA VAL A 667 -12.43 -10.23 15.40
C VAL A 667 -13.08 -10.39 14.02
N ASN A 668 -12.26 -10.35 12.98
CA ASN A 668 -12.71 -10.60 11.61
C ASN A 668 -12.64 -12.10 11.28
N LYS A 669 -13.79 -12.78 11.43
CA LYS A 669 -13.92 -14.23 11.18
C LYS A 669 -13.65 -14.62 9.73
N GLU A 670 -13.94 -13.74 8.78
CA GLU A 670 -13.74 -14.00 7.36
C GLU A 670 -12.25 -14.03 7.01
N ARG A 671 -11.44 -13.25 7.74
CA ARG A 671 -9.97 -13.27 7.70
C ARG A 671 -9.36 -14.41 8.53
N GLY A 672 -10.17 -15.26 9.15
CA GLY A 672 -9.71 -16.38 9.97
C GLY A 672 -9.17 -15.96 11.35
N GLU A 673 -9.46 -14.73 11.80
CA GLU A 673 -9.05 -14.24 13.12
C GLU A 673 -9.79 -14.99 14.23
N TRP A 674 -9.13 -15.17 15.38
CA TRP A 674 -9.68 -15.95 16.48
C TRP A 674 -9.14 -15.51 17.85
N THR A 675 -9.85 -15.85 18.93
CA THR A 675 -9.48 -15.37 20.27
C THR A 675 -9.15 -16.48 21.27
N LEU A 676 -8.11 -16.25 22.06
CA LEU A 676 -7.81 -16.95 23.32
C LEU A 676 -8.22 -16.06 24.49
N VAL A 677 -8.97 -16.59 25.46
CA VAL A 677 -9.25 -15.90 26.73
C VAL A 677 -8.46 -16.56 27.86
N VAL A 678 -7.93 -15.74 28.76
CA VAL A 678 -7.16 -16.15 29.92
C VAL A 678 -7.92 -15.72 31.18
N ILE A 679 -8.21 -16.70 32.04
CA ILE A 679 -8.80 -16.50 33.37
C ILE A 679 -7.64 -16.33 34.36
N PRO A 680 -7.58 -15.20 35.07
CA PRO A 680 -6.51 -14.97 36.05
C PRO A 680 -6.59 -15.94 37.21
N ASP A 681 -5.64 -15.85 38.14
CA ASP A 681 -5.77 -16.51 39.43
C ASP A 681 -7.07 -16.06 40.13
N THR A 682 -7.88 -17.03 40.56
CA THR A 682 -9.24 -16.77 41.06
C THR A 682 -9.41 -17.02 42.56
N GLN A 683 -8.33 -17.24 43.32
CA GLN A 683 -8.41 -17.57 44.75
C GLN A 683 -9.28 -16.57 45.55
N HIS A 684 -9.18 -15.26 45.26
CA HIS A 684 -9.95 -14.24 45.95
C HIS A 684 -11.42 -14.14 45.49
N TYR A 685 -11.70 -14.48 44.24
CA TYR A 685 -13.05 -14.46 43.67
C TYR A 685 -13.85 -15.71 44.06
N SER A 686 -13.17 -16.80 44.42
CA SER A 686 -13.79 -18.03 44.91
C SER A 686 -14.42 -17.88 46.32
N GLN A 687 -13.93 -16.90 47.09
CA GLN A 687 -14.37 -16.60 48.44
C GLN A 687 -15.63 -15.72 48.49
N ASN A 688 -16.25 -15.64 49.68
CA ASN A 688 -17.25 -14.63 49.98
C ASN A 688 -16.59 -13.34 50.50
N ARG A 689 -15.94 -12.60 49.60
CA ARG A 689 -15.33 -11.29 49.88
C ARG A 689 -16.22 -10.15 49.39
N SER A 690 -16.25 -9.06 50.14
CA SER A 690 -17.08 -7.89 49.79
C SER A 690 -16.56 -7.14 48.57
N ASN A 691 -15.24 -7.18 48.35
CA ASN A 691 -14.52 -6.47 47.29
C ASN A 691 -14.27 -7.34 46.03
N ALA A 692 -14.09 -8.66 46.19
CA ALA A 692 -14.10 -9.66 45.11
C ALA A 692 -15.24 -10.68 45.28
N PRO A 693 -16.53 -10.29 45.21
CA PRO A 693 -17.61 -11.25 45.38
C PRO A 693 -17.64 -12.27 44.23
N ILE A 694 -18.01 -13.53 44.53
CA ILE A 694 -18.16 -14.61 43.54
C ILE A 694 -19.05 -14.25 42.33
N SER A 695 -19.96 -13.27 42.48
CA SER A 695 -20.75 -12.75 41.36
C SER A 695 -19.90 -12.12 40.25
N HIS A 696 -18.70 -11.58 40.56
CA HIS A 696 -17.77 -11.04 39.58
C HIS A 696 -17.24 -12.17 38.66
N MET A 697 -16.79 -13.28 39.25
CA MET A 697 -16.37 -14.46 38.50
C MET A 697 -17.49 -15.04 37.65
N ARG A 698 -18.69 -15.21 38.22
CA ARG A 698 -19.84 -15.68 37.44
C ARG A 698 -20.18 -14.77 36.28
N ALA A 699 -20.13 -13.44 36.49
CA ALA A 699 -20.37 -12.45 35.44
C ALA A 699 -19.33 -12.54 34.31
N ALA A 700 -18.06 -12.78 34.65
CA ALA A 700 -16.99 -12.95 33.68
C ALA A 700 -17.20 -14.21 32.81
N PHE A 701 -17.53 -15.35 33.43
CA PHE A 701 -17.80 -16.58 32.69
C PHE A 701 -19.09 -16.49 31.86
N ASP A 702 -20.13 -15.82 32.36
CA ASP A 702 -21.34 -15.52 31.58
C ASP A 702 -21.03 -14.61 30.39
N TRP A 703 -20.12 -13.65 30.54
CA TRP A 703 -19.66 -12.83 29.42
C TRP A 703 -18.94 -13.65 28.36
N ILE A 704 -18.02 -14.55 28.74
CA ILE A 704 -17.33 -15.45 27.80
C ILE A 704 -18.34 -16.25 26.98
N VAL A 705 -19.31 -16.89 27.63
CA VAL A 705 -20.32 -17.71 26.93
C VAL A 705 -21.18 -16.89 25.99
N ARG A 706 -21.55 -15.65 26.37
CA ARG A 706 -22.34 -14.76 25.52
C ARG A 706 -21.55 -14.22 24.33
N THR A 707 -20.28 -13.87 24.53
CA THR A 707 -19.47 -13.16 23.52
C THR A 707 -18.64 -14.10 22.63
N LYS A 708 -18.57 -15.39 22.95
CA LYS A 708 -17.72 -16.37 22.21
C LYS A 708 -17.97 -16.38 20.71
N GLY A 709 -19.22 -16.15 20.30
CA GLY A 709 -19.59 -16.03 18.90
C GLY A 709 -18.89 -14.83 18.31
N ASP A 710 -19.12 -13.65 18.89
CA ASP A 710 -18.64 -12.35 18.40
C ASP A 710 -17.12 -12.29 18.33
N LEU A 711 -16.44 -12.71 19.40
CA LEU A 711 -14.97 -12.75 19.48
C LEU A 711 -14.36 -14.02 18.88
N ASN A 712 -15.13 -14.89 18.24
CA ASN A 712 -14.64 -16.17 17.70
C ASN A 712 -13.71 -16.93 18.68
N ILE A 713 -14.08 -16.99 19.96
CA ILE A 713 -13.24 -17.57 21.01
C ILE A 713 -13.03 -19.06 20.73
N LYS A 714 -11.77 -19.49 20.65
CA LYS A 714 -11.39 -20.89 20.37
C LYS A 714 -10.94 -21.64 21.60
N PHE A 715 -10.44 -20.93 22.61
CA PHE A 715 -9.89 -21.57 23.80
C PHE A 715 -9.95 -20.65 25.02
N VAL A 716 -10.10 -21.24 26.21
CA VAL A 716 -10.01 -20.56 27.51
C VAL A 716 -8.98 -21.25 28.41
N GLN A 717 -8.00 -20.52 28.94
CA GLN A 717 -6.97 -21.05 29.85
C GLN A 717 -7.06 -20.42 31.23
N GLY A 718 -7.04 -21.23 32.30
CA GLY A 718 -6.86 -20.75 33.67
C GLY A 718 -5.39 -20.60 34.03
N LEU A 719 -5.06 -19.60 34.86
CA LEU A 719 -3.69 -19.30 35.26
C LEU A 719 -3.28 -19.82 36.63
N GLY A 720 -4.20 -20.32 37.45
CA GLY A 720 -3.83 -20.52 38.83
C GLY A 720 -4.92 -20.96 39.75
N ASP A 721 -4.72 -20.58 41.02
CA ASP A 721 -5.52 -21.00 42.14
C ASP A 721 -7.00 -20.74 41.87
N ILE A 722 -7.80 -21.81 41.95
CA ILE A 722 -9.24 -21.70 41.77
C ILE A 722 -10.00 -21.63 43.08
N VAL A 723 -9.33 -21.96 44.19
CA VAL A 723 -9.77 -21.72 45.56
C VAL A 723 -8.68 -21.03 46.37
N GLU A 724 -9.02 -20.40 47.49
CA GLU A 724 -7.99 -19.93 48.43
C GLU A 724 -7.63 -21.00 49.46
N SER A 725 -8.60 -21.80 49.87
CA SER A 725 -8.37 -22.81 50.88
C SER A 725 -8.70 -24.18 50.31
N TRP A 726 -7.65 -24.97 50.07
CA TRP A 726 -7.76 -26.33 49.54
C TRP A 726 -8.77 -27.23 50.27
N ASN A 727 -9.01 -26.98 51.57
CA ASN A 727 -9.94 -27.79 52.38
C ASN A 727 -11.34 -27.17 52.54
N ASN A 728 -11.65 -26.08 51.84
CA ASN A 728 -12.95 -25.42 51.92
C ASN A 728 -13.86 -25.82 50.75
N GLY A 729 -14.69 -26.84 50.95
CA GLY A 729 -15.61 -27.34 49.91
C GLY A 729 -16.55 -26.26 49.32
N TRP A 730 -16.88 -25.21 50.08
CA TRP A 730 -17.72 -24.13 49.57
C TRP A 730 -17.03 -23.27 48.50
N GLU A 731 -15.72 -23.06 48.61
CA GLU A 731 -14.94 -22.33 47.59
C GLU A 731 -14.84 -23.17 46.31
N TRP A 732 -14.63 -24.48 46.43
CA TRP A 732 -14.66 -25.41 45.31
C TRP A 732 -16.01 -25.39 44.59
N ASP A 733 -17.11 -25.57 45.33
CA ASP A 733 -18.47 -25.52 44.77
C ASP A 733 -18.73 -24.20 44.03
N ASN A 734 -18.26 -23.07 44.58
CA ASN A 734 -18.43 -21.76 43.96
C ASN A 734 -17.62 -21.60 42.69
N SER A 735 -16.34 -21.93 42.74
CA SER A 735 -15.42 -21.79 41.61
C SER A 735 -15.85 -22.69 40.45
N THR A 736 -16.08 -23.98 40.73
CA THR A 736 -16.55 -24.94 39.74
C THR A 736 -17.90 -24.53 39.14
N SER A 737 -18.82 -23.93 39.92
CA SER A 737 -20.09 -23.44 39.36
C SER A 737 -19.93 -22.36 38.28
N ALA A 738 -18.83 -21.60 38.27
CA ALA A 738 -18.51 -20.65 37.20
C ALA A 738 -17.87 -21.38 36.01
N TRP A 739 -16.87 -22.23 36.25
CA TRP A 739 -16.21 -23.01 35.20
C TRP A 739 -17.16 -23.95 34.44
N ASP A 740 -18.17 -24.51 35.11
CA ASP A 740 -19.17 -25.39 34.51
C ASP A 740 -19.92 -24.75 33.34
N LYS A 741 -19.97 -23.41 33.28
CA LYS A 741 -20.58 -22.66 32.18
C LYS A 741 -19.87 -22.87 30.85
N LEU A 742 -18.58 -23.25 30.86
CA LEU A 742 -17.79 -23.44 29.64
C LEU A 742 -17.97 -24.81 29.01
N TYR A 743 -18.42 -25.83 29.77
CA TYR A 743 -18.63 -27.18 29.24
C TYR A 743 -19.63 -27.18 28.08
N GLY A 744 -19.22 -27.79 26.97
CA GLY A 744 -19.99 -27.81 25.71
C GLY A 744 -20.16 -26.44 25.05
N GLN A 745 -19.53 -25.38 25.57
CA GLN A 745 -19.63 -24.02 25.02
C GLN A 745 -18.35 -23.61 24.28
N VAL A 746 -17.19 -23.77 24.91
CA VAL A 746 -15.86 -23.41 24.39
C VAL A 746 -14.83 -24.39 24.99
N PRO A 747 -13.83 -24.87 24.22
CA PRO A 747 -12.71 -25.62 24.79
C PRO A 747 -12.02 -24.84 25.92
N PHE A 748 -11.75 -25.51 27.03
CA PHE A 748 -11.09 -24.88 28.17
C PHE A 748 -10.28 -25.89 28.98
N MET A 749 -9.26 -25.39 29.68
CA MET A 749 -8.48 -26.17 30.63
C MET A 749 -8.17 -25.31 31.86
N PRO A 750 -8.60 -25.70 33.08
CA PRO A 750 -8.12 -25.10 34.31
C PRO A 750 -6.72 -25.63 34.63
N ILE A 751 -5.91 -24.83 35.31
CA ILE A 751 -4.63 -25.26 35.88
C ILE A 751 -4.74 -25.22 37.40
N THR A 752 -3.96 -26.06 38.07
CA THR A 752 -3.88 -26.11 39.55
C THR A 752 -2.85 -25.09 40.03
N GLY A 753 -3.13 -24.37 41.10
CA GLY A 753 -2.11 -23.60 41.82
C GLY A 753 -1.72 -24.19 43.17
N ASN A 754 -0.97 -23.45 43.99
CA ASN A 754 -0.46 -23.93 45.29
C ASN A 754 -1.50 -23.90 46.43
N HIS A 755 -2.61 -23.18 46.27
CA HIS A 755 -3.77 -23.20 47.15
C HIS A 755 -4.78 -24.29 46.78
N ASP A 756 -4.63 -24.93 45.62
CA ASP A 756 -5.48 -26.01 45.15
C ASP A 756 -4.92 -27.38 45.56
N ASP A 757 -5.77 -28.27 46.08
CA ASP A 757 -5.39 -29.67 46.29
C ASP A 757 -5.54 -30.47 44.98
N PRO A 758 -4.46 -31.06 44.43
CA PRO A 758 -4.53 -31.73 43.13
C PRO A 758 -5.52 -32.89 43.08
N TRP A 759 -5.73 -33.59 44.21
CA TRP A 759 -6.71 -34.67 44.28
C TRP A 759 -8.13 -34.12 44.18
N THR A 760 -8.42 -33.04 44.90
CA THR A 760 -9.71 -32.36 44.91
C THR A 760 -9.99 -31.68 43.57
N MET A 761 -9.01 -31.01 42.96
CA MET A 761 -9.10 -30.51 41.59
C MET A 761 -9.54 -31.60 40.61
N ASN A 762 -8.93 -32.79 40.68
CA ASN A 762 -9.31 -33.93 39.86
C ASN A 762 -10.69 -34.55 40.20
N GLN A 763 -11.31 -34.20 41.33
CA GLN A 763 -12.70 -34.58 41.62
C GLN A 763 -13.70 -33.65 40.95
N TYR A 764 -13.44 -32.35 40.98
CA TYR A 764 -14.31 -31.34 40.37
C TYR A 764 -14.10 -31.25 38.85
N PHE A 765 -12.87 -31.47 38.37
CA PHE A 765 -12.49 -31.47 36.96
C PHE A 765 -11.84 -32.80 36.56
N PRO A 766 -12.59 -33.91 36.59
CA PRO A 766 -12.01 -35.21 36.30
C PRO A 766 -11.62 -35.33 34.82
N VAL A 767 -10.51 -36.02 34.54
CA VAL A 767 -9.96 -36.20 33.18
C VAL A 767 -11.00 -36.69 32.16
N TRP A 768 -11.95 -37.53 32.57
CA TRP A 768 -12.99 -38.04 31.66
C TRP A 768 -13.92 -36.95 31.11
N SER A 769 -14.01 -35.79 31.77
CA SER A 769 -14.75 -34.62 31.28
C SER A 769 -14.08 -33.98 30.06
N PHE A 770 -12.81 -34.30 29.80
CA PHE A 770 -12.03 -33.76 28.69
C PHE A 770 -11.54 -34.83 27.73
N SER A 771 -11.29 -36.06 28.20
CA SER A 771 -10.61 -37.10 27.42
C SER A 771 -11.36 -37.58 26.18
N ASN A 772 -12.66 -37.27 26.08
CA ASN A 772 -13.49 -37.57 24.91
C ASN A 772 -13.54 -36.42 23.90
N GLU A 773 -13.01 -35.26 24.24
CA GLU A 773 -12.97 -34.08 23.38
C GLU A 773 -11.93 -34.25 22.29
N SER A 774 -12.25 -33.81 21.07
CA SER A 774 -11.36 -33.97 19.91
C SER A 774 -10.07 -33.18 20.00
N TRP A 775 -10.03 -32.16 20.86
CA TRP A 775 -8.88 -31.30 21.09
C TRP A 775 -8.01 -31.76 22.27
N TRP A 776 -8.41 -32.79 23.03
CA TRP A 776 -7.65 -33.27 24.18
C TRP A 776 -6.38 -34.02 23.73
N GLY A 777 -5.22 -33.61 24.25
CA GLY A 777 -3.92 -34.19 23.94
C GLY A 777 -3.43 -35.21 24.98
N GLY A 778 -3.69 -34.96 26.26
CA GLY A 778 -3.29 -35.84 27.36
C GLY A 778 -2.93 -35.08 28.64
N ASP A 779 -2.58 -35.84 29.68
CA ASP A 779 -2.28 -35.29 31.00
C ASP A 779 -1.13 -35.99 31.74
N PHE A 780 -0.69 -35.36 32.82
CA PHE A 780 0.21 -35.90 33.84
C PHE A 780 -0.27 -35.47 35.24
N GLY A 781 -0.63 -36.46 36.07
CA GLY A 781 -1.18 -36.17 37.40
C GLY A 781 -2.66 -35.77 37.37
N GLY A 782 -3.37 -36.05 36.27
CA GLY A 782 -4.72 -35.57 36.04
C GLY A 782 -4.71 -34.15 35.47
N ILE A 783 -5.74 -33.34 35.73
CA ILE A 783 -5.86 -32.01 35.12
C ILE A 783 -4.75 -31.02 35.55
N GLU A 784 -3.93 -31.37 36.55
CA GLU A 784 -2.80 -30.58 37.04
C GLU A 784 -1.83 -30.15 35.93
N ASN A 785 -1.36 -31.09 35.11
CA ASN A 785 -0.54 -30.83 33.93
C ASN A 785 -1.23 -31.47 32.74
N ASN A 786 -1.53 -30.71 31.70
CA ASN A 786 -2.32 -31.20 30.58
C ASN A 786 -2.00 -30.44 29.28
N TYR A 787 -2.41 -31.00 28.14
CA TYR A 787 -2.28 -30.29 26.87
C TYR A 787 -3.42 -30.60 25.90
N GLY A 788 -3.72 -29.62 25.06
CA GLY A 788 -4.70 -29.69 23.99
C GLY A 788 -4.06 -29.44 22.63
N LEU A 789 -4.54 -30.15 21.61
CA LEU A 789 -4.11 -30.02 20.23
C LEU A 789 -5.24 -29.47 19.39
N MET A 790 -5.00 -28.36 18.71
CA MET A 790 -5.98 -27.77 17.81
C MET A 790 -5.36 -27.40 16.47
N THR A 791 -6.19 -27.39 15.44
CA THR A 791 -5.90 -26.76 14.16
C THR A 791 -6.90 -25.64 13.98
N ILE A 792 -6.39 -24.42 13.87
CA ILE A 792 -7.20 -23.21 13.72
C ILE A 792 -6.78 -22.55 12.41
N GLY A 793 -7.70 -22.50 11.46
CA GLY A 793 -7.35 -22.20 10.07
C GLY A 793 -6.37 -23.24 9.52
N ASN A 794 -5.23 -22.78 8.99
CA ASN A 794 -4.17 -23.62 8.45
C ASN A 794 -3.04 -23.91 9.46
N GLU A 795 -3.15 -23.38 10.67
CA GLU A 795 -2.08 -23.40 11.68
C GLU A 795 -2.35 -24.45 12.75
N LYS A 796 -1.30 -25.12 13.20
CA LYS A 796 -1.37 -26.14 14.26
C LYS A 796 -0.91 -25.55 15.58
N TYR A 797 -1.81 -25.53 16.55
CA TYR A 797 -1.56 -25.06 17.90
C TYR A 797 -1.48 -26.20 18.90
N MET A 798 -0.71 -25.98 19.96
CA MET A 798 -0.73 -26.78 21.18
C MET A 798 -0.91 -25.84 22.38
N PHE A 799 -1.97 -26.04 23.14
CA PHE A 799 -2.20 -25.37 24.42
C PHE A 799 -1.61 -26.27 25.51
N LEU A 800 -0.53 -25.83 26.14
CA LEU A 800 0.22 -26.64 27.11
C LEU A 800 0.13 -26.00 28.49
N GLN A 801 -0.35 -26.74 29.49
CA GLN A 801 -0.44 -26.31 30.87
C GLN A 801 0.55 -27.09 31.71
N VAL A 802 1.44 -26.35 32.38
CA VAL A 802 2.51 -26.94 33.18
C VAL A 802 2.54 -26.29 34.54
N GLU A 803 2.42 -27.12 35.57
CA GLU A 803 2.63 -26.72 36.95
C GLU A 803 3.82 -27.46 37.56
N THR A 804 4.64 -26.70 38.29
CA THR A 804 5.94 -27.15 38.83
C THR A 804 5.98 -27.21 40.35
N TYR A 805 4.94 -26.70 41.02
CA TYR A 805 4.75 -26.71 42.46
C TYR A 805 3.45 -27.41 42.86
N ASP A 806 3.40 -27.88 44.10
CA ASP A 806 2.15 -28.25 44.75
C ASP A 806 2.20 -27.87 46.22
N GLN A 807 1.05 -27.91 46.90
CA GLN A 807 0.94 -27.64 48.33
C GLN A 807 1.87 -28.49 49.24
N TYR A 808 2.51 -29.56 48.71
CA TYR A 808 3.36 -30.49 49.46
C TYR A 808 4.86 -30.47 49.08
N SER A 809 5.32 -29.74 48.05
CA SER A 809 6.74 -29.73 47.65
C SER A 809 7.25 -28.43 47.01
N GLU A 810 8.54 -28.14 47.24
CA GLU A 810 9.24 -26.95 46.71
C GLU A 810 9.68 -27.08 45.23
N TYR A 811 9.44 -28.21 44.53
CA TYR A 811 9.68 -28.37 43.08
C TYR A 811 9.33 -29.80 42.60
N ARG A 812 8.52 -29.92 41.54
CA ARG A 812 8.08 -31.19 40.92
C ARG A 812 8.69 -31.40 39.51
N PRO A 813 9.91 -31.97 39.40
CA PRO A 813 10.58 -32.14 38.11
C PRO A 813 9.88 -33.11 37.14
N ALA A 814 8.97 -33.95 37.62
CA ALA A 814 8.30 -34.95 36.80
C ALA A 814 7.33 -34.33 35.77
N GLY A 815 6.58 -33.29 36.16
CA GLY A 815 5.69 -32.55 35.25
C GLY A 815 6.48 -31.84 34.14
N ILE A 816 7.59 -31.18 34.49
CA ILE A 816 8.49 -30.56 33.50
C ILE A 816 9.07 -31.59 32.53
N ASN A 817 9.52 -32.74 33.02
CA ASN A 817 10.08 -33.78 32.15
C ASN A 817 9.02 -34.36 31.20
N TRP A 818 7.77 -34.50 31.67
CA TRP A 818 6.66 -34.86 30.82
C TRP A 818 6.41 -33.79 29.74
N ALA A 819 6.33 -32.51 30.12
CA ALA A 819 6.14 -31.40 29.19
C ALA A 819 7.23 -31.33 28.11
N LYS A 820 8.50 -31.52 28.49
CA LYS A 820 9.63 -31.63 27.54
C LYS A 820 9.43 -32.74 26.52
N GLY A 821 8.91 -33.89 26.95
CA GLY A 821 8.57 -35.00 26.07
C GLY A 821 7.46 -34.65 25.07
N ILE A 822 6.42 -33.95 25.54
CA ILE A 822 5.31 -33.50 24.68
C ILE A 822 5.77 -32.45 23.66
N LEU A 823 6.55 -31.46 24.09
CA LEU A 823 7.13 -30.44 23.21
C LEU A 823 8.01 -31.07 22.12
N ALA A 824 8.90 -32.00 22.51
CA ALA A 824 9.76 -32.70 21.56
C ALA A 824 9.00 -33.57 20.57
N ALA A 825 7.84 -34.11 20.96
CA ALA A 825 6.98 -34.90 20.08
C ALA A 825 6.15 -34.06 19.10
N ASN A 826 6.04 -32.75 19.31
CA ASN A 826 5.21 -31.83 18.52
C ASN A 826 5.99 -30.58 18.02
N PRO A 827 7.11 -30.76 17.30
CA PRO A 827 7.97 -29.64 16.90
C PRO A 827 7.33 -28.73 15.84
N ASP A 828 6.32 -29.20 15.10
CA ASP A 828 5.63 -28.47 14.04
C ASP A 828 4.45 -27.62 14.53
N ARG A 829 4.22 -27.59 15.85
CA ARG A 829 3.10 -26.84 16.46
C ARG A 829 3.58 -25.60 17.16
N LYS A 830 2.85 -24.51 16.97
CA LYS A 830 2.96 -23.28 17.78
C LYS A 830 2.39 -23.56 19.17
N VAL A 831 3.20 -23.34 20.21
CA VAL A 831 2.84 -23.66 21.59
C VAL A 831 2.47 -22.40 22.34
N ILE A 832 1.29 -22.44 22.97
CA ILE A 832 0.82 -21.45 23.93
C ILE A 832 0.90 -22.10 25.30
N LEU A 833 1.90 -21.70 26.08
CA LEU A 833 2.20 -22.24 27.40
C LEU A 833 1.45 -21.47 28.48
N VAL A 834 0.91 -22.18 29.47
CA VAL A 834 0.34 -21.58 30.69
C VAL A 834 0.89 -22.26 31.92
N THR A 835 1.11 -21.50 32.98
CA THR A 835 1.65 -21.97 34.26
C THR A 835 1.11 -21.13 35.42
N HIS A 836 0.95 -21.70 36.61
CA HIS A 836 0.68 -20.92 37.83
C HIS A 836 1.97 -20.35 38.41
N ASP A 837 3.07 -21.05 38.22
CA ASP A 837 4.40 -20.58 38.61
C ASP A 837 4.83 -19.28 37.91
N THR A 838 5.35 -18.36 38.71
CA THR A 838 5.95 -17.11 38.23
C THR A 838 7.26 -17.45 37.50
N TRP A 839 7.60 -16.77 36.41
CA TRP A 839 8.91 -17.00 35.77
C TRP A 839 10.12 -16.61 36.63
N ALA A 840 9.89 -16.13 37.86
CA ALA A 840 10.92 -15.85 38.85
C ALA A 840 11.47 -17.11 39.50
N THR A 841 10.82 -18.27 39.38
CA THR A 841 11.51 -19.53 39.62
C THR A 841 12.23 -19.89 38.33
N ASP A 842 13.51 -20.20 38.44
CA ASP A 842 14.36 -20.57 37.31
C ASP A 842 13.85 -21.82 36.54
N HIS A 843 12.74 -22.44 36.95
CA HIS A 843 12.27 -23.72 36.45
C HIS A 843 11.60 -23.64 35.08
N ILE A 844 10.44 -22.99 34.93
CA ILE A 844 9.75 -22.87 33.64
C ILE A 844 10.65 -22.17 32.61
N LYS A 845 11.27 -21.06 33.02
CA LYS A 845 12.11 -20.24 32.16
C LYS A 845 13.32 -21.03 31.63
N ASN A 846 14.11 -21.66 32.49
CA ASN A 846 15.32 -22.37 32.06
C ASN A 846 15.07 -23.75 31.47
N ASN A 847 13.96 -24.41 31.83
CA ASN A 847 13.69 -25.76 31.36
C ASN A 847 12.81 -25.83 30.12
N LEU A 848 11.98 -24.81 29.86
CA LEU A 848 11.05 -24.80 28.72
C LEU A 848 11.30 -23.58 27.83
N LEU A 849 11.11 -22.35 28.31
CA LEU A 849 11.14 -21.15 27.46
C LEU A 849 12.49 -20.96 26.73
N TYR A 850 13.63 -21.16 27.42
CA TYR A 850 14.96 -21.07 26.79
C TYR A 850 15.35 -22.30 25.95
N GLN A 851 14.56 -23.37 25.97
CA GLN A 851 14.96 -24.66 25.38
C GLN A 851 14.20 -25.00 24.10
N TYR A 852 13.09 -24.31 23.80
CA TYR A 852 12.19 -24.66 22.71
C TYR A 852 11.73 -23.43 21.93
N ASP A 853 12.05 -23.39 20.63
CA ASP A 853 11.71 -22.27 19.74
C ASP A 853 10.25 -22.26 19.29
N ASN A 854 9.52 -23.36 19.48
CA ASN A 854 8.12 -23.47 19.08
C ASN A 854 7.13 -22.97 20.16
N ILE A 855 7.62 -22.55 21.32
CA ILE A 855 6.84 -21.76 22.28
C ILE A 855 6.83 -20.32 21.81
N VAL A 856 5.68 -19.88 21.30
CA VAL A 856 5.50 -18.53 20.74
C VAL A 856 4.89 -17.57 21.75
N MET A 857 4.26 -18.12 22.78
CA MET A 857 3.55 -17.35 23.78
C MET A 857 3.50 -18.11 25.12
N SER A 858 3.64 -17.39 26.23
CA SER A 858 3.34 -17.94 27.56
C SER A 858 2.59 -16.98 28.47
N ASN A 859 1.71 -17.51 29.33
CA ASN A 859 1.04 -16.76 30.39
C ASN A 859 1.34 -17.38 31.77
N ALA A 860 1.57 -16.53 32.76
CA ALA A 860 1.85 -16.93 34.14
C ALA A 860 0.95 -16.20 35.15
N GLY A 861 0.60 -16.91 36.24
CA GLY A 861 -0.08 -16.38 37.42
C GLY A 861 0.84 -16.24 38.65
N HIS A 862 0.23 -16.14 39.83
CA HIS A 862 0.84 -16.20 41.17
C HIS A 862 1.84 -15.07 41.53
N VAL A 863 1.58 -13.84 41.06
CA VAL A 863 2.36 -12.64 41.42
C VAL A 863 1.44 -11.47 41.76
N CYS A 864 1.77 -10.70 42.80
CA CYS A 864 1.15 -9.39 43.06
C CYS A 864 1.49 -8.29 42.02
N GLN A 865 2.03 -8.67 40.87
CA GLN A 865 2.32 -7.76 39.78
C GLN A 865 1.14 -7.81 38.82
N ARG A 866 0.41 -6.70 38.74
CA ARG A 866 -0.83 -6.59 37.96
C ARG A 866 -0.64 -7.12 36.54
N GLU A 867 0.33 -6.56 35.81
CA GLU A 867 0.71 -7.04 34.48
C GLU A 867 2.20 -6.82 34.19
N ALA A 868 2.77 -7.70 33.37
CA ALA A 868 4.08 -7.51 32.76
C ALA A 868 4.18 -8.26 31.42
N HIS A 869 4.86 -7.66 30.46
CA HIS A 869 5.18 -8.27 29.17
C HIS A 869 6.68 -8.24 28.92
N TYR A 870 7.24 -9.36 28.47
CA TYR A 870 8.60 -9.42 27.96
C TYR A 870 8.80 -10.61 27.03
N THR A 871 9.93 -10.63 26.33
CA THR A 871 10.26 -11.70 25.38
C THR A 871 11.37 -12.62 25.90
N THR A 872 11.34 -13.87 25.46
CA THR A 872 12.38 -14.87 25.72
C THR A 872 12.79 -15.48 24.39
N ASN A 873 14.10 -15.61 24.17
CA ASN A 873 14.65 -16.19 22.95
C ASN A 873 15.03 -17.65 23.17
N GLY A 874 14.48 -18.52 22.33
CA GLY A 874 14.83 -19.94 22.24
C GLY A 874 16.21 -20.17 21.61
N PRO A 875 16.70 -21.42 21.61
CA PRO A 875 18.07 -21.76 21.25
C PRO A 875 18.41 -21.52 19.77
N ARG A 876 17.43 -21.41 18.88
CA ARG A 876 17.63 -21.07 17.45
C ARG A 876 17.06 -19.69 17.10
N GLY A 877 16.79 -18.85 18.10
CA GLY A 877 16.25 -17.52 17.90
C GLY A 877 14.73 -17.46 17.76
N GLY A 878 13.99 -18.52 18.14
CA GLY A 878 12.54 -18.43 18.27
C GLY A 878 12.15 -17.46 19.38
N VAL A 879 11.07 -16.70 19.20
CA VAL A 879 10.67 -15.65 20.15
C VAL A 879 9.37 -16.07 20.86
N SER A 880 9.44 -16.20 22.18
CA SER A 880 8.26 -16.38 23.03
C SER A 880 7.84 -15.05 23.63
N ASN A 881 6.60 -14.61 23.37
CA ASN A 881 5.98 -13.47 24.05
C ASN A 881 5.37 -13.92 25.38
N ASN A 882 5.87 -13.39 26.49
CA ASN A 882 5.54 -13.90 27.82
C ASN A 882 4.75 -12.81 28.56
N PHE A 883 3.58 -13.15 29.10
CA PHE A 883 2.74 -12.28 29.93
C PHE A 883 2.57 -12.77 31.40
N ILE A 884 2.83 -11.90 32.38
CA ILE A 884 2.31 -12.06 33.75
C ILE A 884 1.00 -11.31 33.78
N VAL A 885 -0.09 -12.01 34.07
CA VAL A 885 -1.46 -11.53 33.91
C VAL A 885 -2.27 -11.92 35.13
N ASP A 886 -1.83 -11.41 36.28
CA ASP A 886 -2.35 -11.74 37.59
C ASP A 886 -2.86 -10.50 38.33
N TYR A 887 -4.17 -10.49 38.57
CA TYR A 887 -4.89 -9.38 39.17
C TYR A 887 -5.24 -9.62 40.63
N GLN A 888 -4.67 -10.66 41.26
CA GLN A 888 -4.99 -11.03 42.63
C GLN A 888 -4.76 -9.87 43.62
N CYS A 889 -3.70 -9.10 43.46
CA CYS A 889 -3.35 -8.00 44.38
C CYS A 889 -3.87 -6.63 43.89
N ASP A 890 -4.76 -6.60 42.90
CA ASP A 890 -5.42 -5.38 42.45
C ASP A 890 -6.30 -4.81 43.57
N ALA A 891 -6.06 -3.57 43.98
CA ALA A 891 -6.82 -2.90 45.02
C ALA A 891 -8.32 -2.72 44.66
N GLN A 892 -8.67 -2.77 43.37
CA GLN A 892 -10.04 -2.64 42.89
C GLN A 892 -10.79 -3.98 42.90
N GLU A 893 -10.10 -5.12 42.74
CA GLU A 893 -10.67 -6.48 42.73
C GLU A 893 -11.89 -6.66 41.77
N VAL A 894 -11.85 -6.02 40.60
CA VAL A 894 -12.98 -5.93 39.65
C VAL A 894 -13.07 -7.08 38.62
N MET A 895 -12.39 -8.21 38.84
CA MET A 895 -12.24 -9.34 37.90
C MET A 895 -11.91 -8.91 36.46
N LEU A 896 -10.62 -8.95 36.15
CA LEU A 896 -10.09 -8.64 34.83
C LEU A 896 -9.83 -9.95 34.07
N LEU A 897 -10.15 -9.94 32.79
CA LEU A 897 -9.85 -11.00 31.85
C LEU A 897 -8.84 -10.46 30.86
N ARG A 898 -7.84 -11.27 30.52
CA ARG A 898 -7.03 -11.01 29.34
C ARG A 898 -7.55 -11.83 28.18
N TYR A 899 -7.62 -11.23 27.00
CA TYR A 899 -7.80 -12.01 25.78
C TYR A 899 -6.90 -11.52 24.67
N TYR A 900 -6.58 -12.46 23.78
CA TYR A 900 -5.64 -12.32 22.69
C TYR A 900 -6.37 -12.58 21.39
N VAL A 901 -6.39 -11.59 20.50
CA VAL A 901 -6.93 -11.71 19.15
C VAL A 901 -5.80 -12.04 18.20
N PHE A 902 -5.79 -13.28 17.71
CA PHE A 902 -4.84 -13.74 16.72
C PHE A 902 -5.29 -13.32 15.34
N LYS A 903 -4.40 -12.65 14.60
CA LYS A 903 -4.62 -12.12 13.25
C LYS A 903 -3.62 -12.76 12.28
N PRO A 904 -3.92 -13.96 11.75
CA PRO A 904 -2.95 -14.75 10.99
C PRO A 904 -2.46 -14.09 9.71
N LEU A 905 -3.32 -13.34 9.01
CA LEU A 905 -2.95 -12.64 7.77
C LEU A 905 -1.97 -11.47 8.04
N ASP A 906 -2.04 -10.88 9.22
CA ASP A 906 -1.20 -9.75 9.62
C ASP A 906 0.05 -10.22 10.39
N ASN A 907 0.22 -11.54 10.59
CA ASN A 907 1.24 -12.14 11.44
C ASN A 907 1.35 -11.49 12.85
N ARG A 908 0.20 -11.13 13.42
CA ARG A 908 0.08 -10.31 14.64
C ARG A 908 -0.88 -10.95 15.64
N VAL A 909 -0.65 -10.69 16.91
CA VAL A 909 -1.59 -10.92 18.00
C VAL A 909 -1.80 -9.63 18.74
N ASP A 910 -3.06 -9.21 18.86
CA ASP A 910 -3.44 -8.08 19.70
C ASP A 910 -3.88 -8.62 21.07
N TYR A 911 -3.52 -7.94 22.15
CA TYR A 911 -3.87 -8.35 23.51
C TYR A 911 -4.53 -7.23 24.28
N TYR A 912 -5.50 -7.61 25.10
CA TYR A 912 -6.39 -6.67 25.76
C TYR A 912 -6.81 -7.16 27.14
N THR A 913 -6.93 -6.23 28.08
CA THR A 913 -7.46 -6.49 29.43
C THR A 913 -8.83 -5.83 29.59
N TYR A 914 -9.81 -6.64 29.98
CA TYR A 914 -11.21 -6.27 30.08
C TYR A 914 -11.84 -6.73 31.38
N SER A 915 -12.61 -5.88 32.05
CA SER A 915 -13.48 -6.31 33.14
C SER A 915 -14.93 -6.44 32.66
N PRO A 916 -15.50 -7.67 32.65
CA PRO A 916 -16.93 -7.87 32.43
C PRO A 916 -17.82 -7.30 33.56
N VAL A 917 -17.24 -6.96 34.70
CA VAL A 917 -17.94 -6.41 35.86
C VAL A 917 -18.18 -4.92 35.68
N THR A 918 -17.14 -4.18 35.30
CA THR A 918 -17.23 -2.73 35.01
C THR A 918 -17.64 -2.46 33.56
N GLN A 919 -17.54 -3.48 32.70
CA GLN A 919 -17.75 -3.42 31.25
C GLN A 919 -16.78 -2.46 30.56
N GLN A 920 -15.53 -2.42 31.02
CA GLN A 920 -14.51 -1.50 30.54
C GLN A 920 -13.21 -2.21 30.21
N PHE A 921 -12.51 -1.68 29.21
CA PHE A 921 -11.11 -1.97 28.94
C PHE A 921 -10.23 -1.18 29.89
N GLU A 922 -9.11 -1.79 30.25
CA GLU A 922 -8.00 -1.05 30.84
C GLU A 922 -7.22 -0.37 29.72
N GLU A 923 -6.81 0.88 29.90
CA GLU A 923 -6.21 1.74 28.85
C GLU A 923 -4.71 2.02 29.09
N ASP A 924 -4.07 1.30 30.03
CA ASP A 924 -2.63 1.45 30.26
C ASP A 924 -1.80 0.62 29.27
N GLU A 925 -0.54 1.01 29.07
CA GLU A 925 0.37 0.42 28.07
C GLU A 925 0.65 -1.09 28.29
N SER A 926 0.47 -1.62 29.50
CA SER A 926 0.63 -3.07 29.76
C SER A 926 -0.65 -3.85 29.43
N SER A 927 -1.78 -3.15 29.39
CA SER A 927 -3.13 -3.70 29.28
C SER A 927 -3.65 -3.83 27.85
N GLN A 928 -3.04 -3.10 26.91
CA GLN A 928 -3.35 -3.15 25.49
C GLN A 928 -2.10 -3.08 24.64
N GLY A 929 -2.02 -3.92 23.60
CA GLY A 929 -0.92 -3.83 22.64
C GLY A 929 -0.99 -4.90 21.58
N SER A 930 0.10 -5.03 20.81
CA SER A 930 0.23 -6.08 19.82
C SER A 930 1.66 -6.62 19.76
N PHE A 931 1.81 -7.84 19.27
CA PHE A 931 3.11 -8.45 19.02
C PHE A 931 3.04 -9.40 17.82
N SER A 932 4.17 -9.60 17.14
CA SER A 932 4.27 -10.55 16.04
C SER A 932 4.35 -12.00 16.52
N LEU A 933 3.72 -12.91 15.78
CA LEU A 933 3.76 -14.35 16.09
C LEU A 933 4.98 -15.03 15.44
N ILE A 934 6.19 -14.62 15.82
CA ILE A 934 7.45 -15.08 15.21
C ILE A 934 7.86 -16.44 15.78
N GLN A 935 7.79 -17.49 14.96
CA GLN A 935 8.43 -18.77 15.22
C GLN A 935 9.74 -18.85 14.44
N ALA A 936 10.79 -19.45 15.00
CA ALA A 936 11.97 -19.80 14.21
C ALA A 936 11.58 -20.80 13.12
N ASN A 937 12.08 -20.61 11.90
CA ASN A 937 11.87 -21.58 10.81
C ASN A 937 12.55 -22.90 11.23
N PRO A 938 11.82 -24.02 11.41
CA PRO A 938 12.33 -25.22 12.07
C PRO A 938 13.56 -25.86 11.40
#